data_AF-A0A6P4BF44-F1
#
_entry.id   AF-A0A6P4BF44-F1
#
_cell.length_a   1.000
_cell.length_b   1.000
_cell.length_c   1.000
_cell.angle_alpha   90.00
_cell.angle_beta   90.00
_cell.angle_gamma   90.00
#
_symmetry.space_group_name_H-M   'P 1'
#
loop_
_entity.id
_entity.type
_entity.pdbx_description
1 polymer ?
#
loop_
_entity_poly.entity_id
_entity_poly.type
_entity_poly.pdbx_seq_one_letter_code
_entity_poly.pdbx_strand_id
1 'polypeptide(L)'
;MENYDAKFLCTYGGEIKRRPNDTKISYVGGLNKILYVNRGIDFIAMLAELSALFDVAGNICFKYLLPNDELDALISVTGDNDLNNMMLEYDNLYRDSPKIARIRLFVFPGNHFNLDRNPASTETLKTKKTVKQNSKVNGDSLVVVLPPPPVDVKTERIDCSDPTRFNSLLSAAKYDVFLSFRGEDTRNGFTSHLCKALSRKQVKTFVDFTVQKGNEISASIHQAIEESFVSVVVFSENYASSKWCLEELVKIMECSKENGLVAVPVFYKIDRSHVRKQLGSYSEALKKLQNNSMKKVQKWREALTEAANLSGWVSSSCRDESELIQKIVKDVLQKLIDHNPPNDIKSFVGIDGNLKAIDSSLREVLEVQTRMIGIWGMGGIGKTTLAKFVFEKYSYQYEGSCFLEDVRERSEKYGHSLYELRNELYSELLQENNCKDSTRKSTNAKERLRSRRIFIVLDDVSCSKQLKYLAGEHLWFGAGSKIIVTATDKSVFAQWEDEEIYEMKVLNSEDSLTLFSLNAFNQDHPKMGYENLSWEAVKYCEGLPLALKVLGSFLRSKSEIEWDSALQNIKKIPDAPIQNVLRLTYDGLNYEEREIFLDIACFFKGFLKEHVVNLLENCGFDAANGMRSLHDKSLIAISDNSLRMHDLIHEMALEIVRKESIKNPEYRSRLWDYNDIRDVLGNNKGTDAIESIMLDMSHIDDLQLSADTFKKMSRLRLLKLYDSSEKHGKLSNLQLPIGLKPLRYFEWHAYPLPTLPSNFCPEKLVTLRIQNSQLARLWDGKQNLVDLEEVDLTGCQKLVELPDLSKAKNLKSVHLSNCRSLAHVHPSILSLGKLELLDLLNCIKLEMLGNKKHSRSLKHLCVA
;
A
#
# COMPACT_ATOMS: atom_id res chain seq x y z
N MET A 1 -17.77 -37.84 -48.79
CA MET A 1 -16.38 -37.46 -49.02
C MET A 1 -16.04 -36.37 -48.00
N GLU A 2 -16.03 -36.72 -46.71
CA GLU A 2 -14.90 -37.42 -46.06
C GLU A 2 -13.66 -36.53 -46.06
N ASN A 3 -13.44 -35.85 -44.94
CA ASN A 3 -12.19 -35.98 -44.18
C ASN A 3 -12.34 -35.16 -42.90
N TYR A 4 -12.46 -35.85 -41.77
CA TYR A 4 -12.41 -35.28 -40.41
C TYR A 4 -10.97 -34.89 -40.00
N ASP A 5 -10.09 -34.72 -41.00
CA ASP A 5 -8.66 -34.62 -40.79
C ASP A 5 -8.17 -33.18 -41.01
N ALA A 6 -7.52 -32.62 -40.00
CA ALA A 6 -6.77 -31.38 -40.07
C ALA A 6 -5.47 -31.61 -40.85
N LYS A 7 -5.13 -30.66 -41.73
CA LYS A 7 -3.97 -30.73 -42.62
C LYS A 7 -2.88 -29.77 -42.15
N PHE A 8 -1.73 -30.32 -41.80
CA PHE A 8 -0.58 -29.55 -41.33
C PHE A 8 0.61 -29.68 -42.28
N LEU A 9 1.32 -28.58 -42.51
CA LEU A 9 2.62 -28.61 -43.16
C LEU A 9 3.69 -28.72 -42.06
N CYS A 10 4.29 -29.90 -41.93
CA CYS A 10 5.27 -30.19 -40.90
C CYS A 10 6.69 -30.05 -41.47
N THR A 11 7.58 -29.47 -40.69
CA THR A 11 8.98 -29.25 -41.05
C THR A 11 9.90 -29.79 -39.96
N TYR A 12 10.93 -30.54 -40.33
CA TYR A 12 11.91 -31.14 -39.40
C TYR A 12 13.35 -31.00 -39.91
N GLY A 13 14.31 -30.80 -39.02
CA GLY A 13 15.75 -30.86 -39.34
C GLY A 13 16.34 -29.65 -40.07
N GLY A 14 15.72 -28.47 -39.93
CA GLY A 14 16.24 -27.19 -40.42
C GLY A 14 16.58 -26.23 -39.28
N GLU A 15 17.26 -25.14 -39.59
CA GLU A 15 17.78 -24.18 -38.61
C GLU A 15 17.14 -22.79 -38.80
N ILE A 16 16.74 -22.13 -37.71
CA ILE A 16 16.28 -20.74 -37.75
C ILE A 16 17.51 -19.82 -37.74
N LYS A 17 17.76 -19.13 -38.86
CA LYS A 17 18.87 -18.18 -39.04
C LYS A 17 18.37 -16.78 -39.34
N ARG A 18 19.11 -15.77 -38.87
CA ARG A 18 18.88 -14.37 -39.25
C ARG A 18 19.23 -14.17 -40.73
N ARG A 19 18.38 -13.44 -41.46
CA ARG A 19 18.68 -13.09 -42.84
C ARG A 19 19.80 -12.05 -42.87
N PRO A 20 20.73 -12.09 -43.84
CA PRO A 20 21.83 -11.14 -43.88
C PRO A 20 21.41 -9.68 -44.15
N ASN A 21 20.25 -9.46 -44.79
CA ASN A 21 19.84 -8.16 -45.34
C ASN A 21 18.67 -7.49 -44.59
N ASP A 22 18.17 -8.12 -43.52
CA ASP A 22 17.08 -7.66 -42.66
C ASP A 22 17.27 -8.35 -41.30
N THR A 23 17.03 -7.65 -40.18
CA THR A 23 17.01 -8.21 -38.82
C THR A 23 16.04 -9.38 -38.61
N LYS A 24 15.17 -9.69 -39.59
CA LYS A 24 14.23 -10.83 -39.57
C LYS A 24 14.90 -12.21 -39.64
N ILE A 25 14.24 -13.19 -39.04
CA ILE A 25 14.64 -14.60 -39.00
C ILE A 25 13.97 -15.43 -40.11
N SER A 26 14.65 -16.48 -40.57
CA SER A 26 14.17 -17.45 -41.56
C SER A 26 14.54 -18.87 -41.17
N TYR A 27 13.64 -19.81 -41.42
CA TYR A 27 13.93 -21.23 -41.30
C TYR A 27 14.61 -21.72 -42.57
N VAL A 28 15.85 -22.21 -42.46
CA VAL A 28 16.74 -22.60 -43.57
C VAL A 28 17.11 -24.07 -43.44
N GLY A 29 16.90 -24.84 -44.51
CA GLY A 29 17.07 -26.30 -44.48
C GLY A 29 15.84 -27.03 -43.92
N GLY A 30 15.91 -28.36 -43.83
CA GLY A 30 14.86 -29.22 -43.28
C GLY A 30 13.93 -29.88 -44.31
N LEU A 31 13.34 -31.00 -43.90
CA LEU A 31 12.37 -31.78 -44.68
C LEU A 31 10.96 -31.28 -44.40
N ASN A 32 10.18 -31.06 -45.46
CA ASN A 32 8.77 -30.68 -45.35
C ASN A 32 7.88 -31.86 -45.74
N LYS A 33 6.97 -32.24 -44.85
CA LYS A 33 5.97 -33.29 -45.09
C LYS A 33 4.58 -32.80 -44.69
N ILE A 34 3.55 -33.34 -45.32
CA ILE A 34 2.17 -33.03 -44.99
C ILE A 34 1.66 -34.11 -44.05
N LEU A 35 1.05 -33.69 -42.95
CA LEU A 35 0.38 -34.57 -42.00
C LEU A 35 -1.13 -34.33 -42.05
N TYR A 36 -1.90 -35.42 -42.08
CA TYR A 36 -3.35 -35.40 -41.91
C TYR A 36 -3.67 -36.12 -40.61
N VAL A 37 -4.33 -35.45 -39.67
CA VAL A 37 -4.68 -36.00 -38.35
C VAL A 37 -6.12 -35.70 -38.01
N ASN A 38 -6.77 -36.64 -37.31
CA ASN A 38 -8.11 -36.43 -36.81
C ASN A 38 -8.15 -35.25 -35.82
N ARG A 39 -9.21 -34.44 -35.86
CA ARG A 39 -9.37 -33.26 -34.99
C ARG A 39 -9.41 -33.57 -33.49
N GLY A 40 -9.77 -34.79 -33.10
CA GLY A 40 -9.79 -35.25 -31.70
C GLY A 40 -8.55 -36.01 -31.26
N ILE A 41 -7.44 -35.93 -32.02
CA ILE A 41 -6.19 -36.60 -31.67
C ILE A 41 -5.65 -36.06 -30.33
N ASP A 42 -5.22 -36.95 -29.45
CA ASP A 42 -4.53 -36.57 -28.23
C ASP A 42 -3.05 -36.27 -28.50
N PHE A 43 -2.41 -35.56 -27.57
CA PHE A 43 -1.06 -35.05 -27.70
C PHE A 43 -0.01 -36.16 -27.87
N ILE A 44 -0.19 -37.29 -27.19
CA ILE A 44 0.73 -38.42 -27.29
C ILE A 44 0.62 -39.09 -28.67
N ALA A 45 -0.60 -39.27 -29.17
CA ALA A 45 -0.85 -39.76 -30.52
C ALA A 45 -0.31 -38.81 -31.59
N MET A 46 -0.45 -37.49 -31.41
CA MET A 46 0.10 -36.48 -32.32
C MET A 46 1.63 -36.58 -32.41
N LEU A 47 2.32 -36.78 -31.28
CA LEU A 47 3.77 -36.98 -31.27
C LEU A 47 4.18 -38.30 -31.94
N ALA A 48 3.41 -39.38 -31.75
CA ALA A 48 3.67 -40.65 -32.42
C ALA A 48 3.57 -40.52 -33.95
N GLU A 49 2.54 -39.83 -34.45
CA GLU A 49 2.36 -39.53 -35.88
C GLU A 49 3.50 -38.67 -36.44
N LEU A 50 3.93 -37.64 -35.72
CA LEU A 50 5.06 -36.79 -36.14
C LEU A 50 6.40 -37.53 -36.13
N SER A 51 6.63 -38.41 -35.15
CA SER A 51 7.83 -39.26 -35.07
C SER A 51 7.87 -40.25 -36.22
N ALA A 52 6.74 -40.91 -36.53
CA ALA A 52 6.60 -41.80 -37.67
C ALA A 52 6.76 -41.06 -39.01
N LEU A 53 6.21 -39.85 -39.13
CA LEU A 53 6.28 -39.05 -40.36
C LEU A 53 7.72 -38.71 -40.75
N PHE A 54 8.60 -38.46 -39.79
CA PHE A 54 10.00 -38.09 -40.04
C PHE A 54 11.02 -39.21 -39.80
N ASP A 55 10.57 -40.42 -39.44
CA ASP A 55 11.41 -41.57 -39.09
C ASP A 55 12.44 -41.22 -37.97
N VAL A 56 11.95 -40.53 -36.93
CA VAL A 56 12.78 -40.01 -35.84
C VAL A 56 12.63 -40.89 -34.61
N ALA A 57 13.68 -41.61 -34.25
CA ALA A 57 13.76 -42.38 -33.02
C ALA A 57 14.11 -41.47 -31.81
N GLY A 58 13.16 -41.27 -30.89
CA GLY A 58 13.37 -40.52 -29.65
C GLY A 58 12.20 -39.62 -29.27
N ASN A 59 12.30 -38.95 -28.11
CA ASN A 59 11.35 -37.89 -27.75
C ASN A 59 11.45 -36.77 -28.79
N ILE A 60 10.32 -36.25 -29.23
CA ILE A 60 10.24 -35.08 -30.12
C ILE A 60 9.32 -34.05 -29.48
N CYS A 61 9.51 -32.78 -29.82
CA CYS A 61 8.58 -31.72 -29.50
C CYS A 61 8.25 -30.94 -30.77
N PHE A 62 7.14 -30.22 -30.78
CA PHE A 62 6.79 -29.39 -31.91
C PHE A 62 6.21 -28.04 -31.48
N LYS A 63 6.40 -27.06 -32.35
CA LYS A 63 5.80 -25.73 -32.25
C LYS A 63 4.99 -25.46 -33.51
N TYR A 64 4.00 -24.58 -33.45
CA TYR A 64 3.25 -24.18 -34.62
C TYR A 64 3.31 -22.68 -34.90
N LEU A 65 3.06 -22.33 -36.15
CA LEU A 65 3.04 -20.96 -36.64
C LEU A 65 1.74 -20.71 -37.40
N LEU A 66 1.08 -19.59 -37.10
CA LEU A 66 -0.11 -19.13 -37.80
C LEU A 66 0.26 -18.42 -39.12
N PRO A 67 -0.64 -18.38 -40.12
CA PRO A 67 -0.30 -17.92 -41.47
C PRO A 67 0.20 -16.48 -41.61
N ASN A 68 -0.09 -15.59 -40.66
CA ASN A 68 0.27 -14.17 -40.70
C ASN A 68 1.41 -13.80 -39.73
N ASP A 69 1.94 -14.77 -38.98
CA ASP A 69 2.91 -14.52 -37.93
C ASP A 69 4.35 -14.77 -38.42
N GLU A 70 5.31 -14.09 -37.79
CA GLU A 70 6.73 -14.27 -38.04
C GLU A 70 7.31 -15.41 -37.18
N LEU A 71 8.49 -15.95 -37.55
CA LEU A 71 9.08 -17.14 -36.91
C LEU A 71 9.48 -16.94 -35.43
N ASP A 72 9.43 -15.71 -34.91
CA ASP A 72 9.67 -15.37 -33.51
C ASP A 72 8.42 -15.59 -32.65
N ALA A 73 7.25 -15.74 -33.27
CA ALA A 73 5.97 -16.04 -32.64
C ALA A 73 5.62 -17.54 -32.66
N LEU A 74 6.61 -18.44 -32.66
CA LEU A 74 6.36 -19.89 -32.62
C LEU A 74 5.73 -20.33 -31.29
N ILE A 75 4.54 -20.91 -31.35
CA ILE A 75 3.77 -21.35 -30.19
C ILE A 75 4.12 -22.81 -29.86
N SER A 76 4.55 -23.07 -28.63
CA SER A 76 4.87 -24.44 -28.17
C SER A 76 3.60 -25.20 -27.79
N VAL A 77 3.52 -26.48 -28.18
CA VAL A 77 2.45 -27.38 -27.75
C VAL A 77 3.04 -28.37 -26.75
N THR A 78 2.59 -28.31 -25.50
CA THR A 78 3.16 -29.10 -24.39
C THR A 78 2.21 -30.15 -23.80
N GLY A 79 0.94 -30.13 -24.21
CA GLY A 79 -0.07 -31.09 -23.79
C GLY A 79 -1.39 -30.95 -24.55
N ASP A 80 -2.40 -31.73 -24.14
CA ASP A 80 -3.71 -31.80 -24.82
C ASP A 80 -4.46 -30.46 -24.85
N ASN A 81 -4.31 -29.62 -23.82
CA ASN A 81 -4.98 -28.32 -23.78
C ASN A 81 -4.43 -27.36 -24.84
N ASP A 82 -3.11 -27.32 -25.03
CA ASP A 82 -2.45 -26.52 -26.07
C ASP A 82 -2.80 -27.04 -27.47
N LEU A 83 -2.88 -28.37 -27.62
CA LEU A 83 -3.27 -29.02 -28.86
C LEU A 83 -4.71 -28.69 -29.23
N ASN A 84 -5.63 -28.70 -28.26
CA ASN A 84 -7.02 -28.30 -28.46
C ASN A 84 -7.14 -26.82 -28.89
N ASN A 85 -6.35 -25.93 -28.28
CA ASN A 85 -6.31 -24.52 -28.70
C ASN A 85 -5.79 -24.37 -30.13
N MET A 86 -4.73 -25.10 -30.49
CA MET A 86 -4.21 -25.14 -31.87
C MET A 86 -5.27 -25.64 -32.87
N MET A 87 -6.06 -26.65 -32.50
CA MET A 87 -7.16 -27.15 -33.35
C MET A 87 -8.31 -26.14 -33.47
N LEU A 88 -8.64 -25.40 -32.41
CA LEU A 88 -9.63 -24.31 -32.47
C LEU A 88 -9.18 -23.18 -33.39
N GLU A 89 -7.89 -22.81 -33.35
CA GLU A 89 -7.32 -21.82 -34.26
C GLU A 89 -7.34 -22.31 -35.71
N TYR A 90 -6.99 -23.58 -35.94
CA TYR A 90 -7.13 -24.22 -37.26
C TYR A 90 -8.58 -24.13 -37.77
N ASP A 91 -9.56 -24.36 -36.91
CA ASP A 91 -10.98 -24.35 -37.25
C ASP A 91 -11.50 -22.96 -37.59
N ASN A 92 -11.04 -21.94 -36.87
CA ASN A 92 -11.34 -20.55 -37.19
C ASN A 92 -10.73 -20.16 -38.53
N LEU A 93 -9.45 -20.48 -38.76
CA LEU A 93 -8.78 -20.23 -40.05
C LEU A 93 -9.47 -20.96 -41.22
N TYR A 94 -9.90 -22.21 -41.00
CA TYR A 94 -10.60 -22.99 -42.01
C TYR A 94 -11.99 -22.43 -42.31
N ARG A 95 -12.70 -21.90 -41.31
CA ARG A 95 -13.99 -21.23 -41.46
C ARG A 95 -13.87 -19.94 -42.28
N ASP A 96 -12.84 -19.14 -42.01
CA ASP A 96 -12.66 -17.83 -42.63
C ASP A 96 -12.14 -17.93 -44.07
N SER A 97 -11.22 -18.87 -44.35
CA SER A 97 -10.73 -19.13 -45.71
C SER A 97 -10.14 -20.55 -45.87
N PRO A 98 -10.94 -21.53 -46.35
CA PRO A 98 -10.51 -22.93 -46.48
C PRO A 98 -9.27 -23.14 -47.37
N LYS A 99 -9.00 -22.20 -48.29
CA LYS A 99 -7.84 -22.27 -49.21
C LYS A 99 -6.53 -21.78 -48.57
N ILE A 100 -6.59 -21.07 -47.44
CA ILE A 100 -5.45 -20.38 -46.79
C ILE A 100 -5.13 -20.96 -45.40
N ALA A 101 -6.02 -21.77 -44.82
CA ALA A 101 -5.77 -22.49 -43.56
C ALA A 101 -4.57 -23.45 -43.68
N ARG A 102 -3.38 -22.94 -43.34
CA ARG A 102 -2.10 -23.66 -43.39
C ARG A 102 -1.30 -23.35 -42.15
N ILE A 103 -1.63 -24.01 -41.05
CA ILE A 103 -0.78 -24.01 -39.87
C ILE A 103 0.48 -24.82 -40.20
N ARG A 104 1.65 -24.23 -39.93
CA ARG A 104 2.94 -24.92 -40.07
C ARG A 104 3.37 -25.46 -38.73
N LEU A 105 3.78 -26.72 -38.70
CA LEU A 105 4.38 -27.36 -37.52
C LEU A 105 5.89 -27.46 -37.72
N PHE A 106 6.65 -27.07 -36.72
CA PHE A 106 8.10 -27.22 -36.66
C PHE A 106 8.42 -28.26 -35.60
N VAL A 107 8.99 -29.38 -36.04
CA VAL A 107 9.35 -30.51 -35.19
C VAL A 107 10.83 -30.41 -34.84
N PHE A 108 11.14 -30.64 -33.57
CA PHE A 108 12.49 -30.59 -33.04
C PHE A 108 12.83 -31.91 -32.33
N PRO A 109 14.07 -32.41 -32.46
CA PRO A 109 14.52 -33.56 -31.70
C PRO A 109 14.51 -33.19 -30.20
N GLY A 110 13.89 -34.01 -29.37
CA GLY A 110 13.66 -33.78 -27.93
C GLY A 110 14.92 -33.79 -27.06
N ASN A 111 16.11 -33.81 -27.67
CA ASN A 111 17.39 -33.58 -27.02
C ASN A 111 17.98 -32.18 -27.30
N HIS A 112 17.23 -31.29 -27.96
CA HIS A 112 17.50 -29.85 -27.97
C HIS A 112 16.32 -29.08 -27.37
N PHE A 113 15.94 -29.42 -26.14
CA PHE A 113 15.44 -28.51 -25.11
C PHE A 113 15.36 -29.30 -23.80
N ASN A 114 16.51 -29.43 -23.14
CA ASN A 114 16.62 -29.63 -21.70
C ASN A 114 17.83 -28.80 -21.25
N LEU A 115 17.61 -27.50 -21.05
CA LEU A 115 18.29 -26.77 -20.00
C LEU A 115 17.50 -27.02 -18.70
N ASP A 116 17.36 -28.30 -18.35
CA ASP A 116 16.98 -28.72 -17.02
C ASP A 116 17.40 -30.18 -16.80
N ARG A 117 18.31 -30.32 -15.83
CA ARG A 117 18.81 -31.53 -15.14
C ARG A 117 19.69 -32.52 -15.91
N ASN A 118 20.90 -32.67 -15.38
CA ASN A 118 21.69 -33.90 -15.49
C ASN A 118 21.48 -34.78 -14.22
N PRO A 119 21.68 -36.12 -14.31
CA PRO A 119 21.26 -37.13 -13.35
C PRO A 119 22.41 -37.71 -12.50
N ALA A 120 22.08 -38.36 -11.38
CA ALA A 120 22.68 -39.63 -10.94
C ALA A 120 22.00 -40.14 -9.65
N SER A 121 21.23 -41.23 -9.75
CA SER A 121 21.57 -42.51 -9.10
C SER A 121 20.39 -43.50 -9.23
N THR A 122 20.68 -44.58 -9.95
CA THR A 122 19.93 -45.82 -10.15
C THR A 122 19.70 -46.62 -8.86
N GLU A 123 18.56 -47.31 -8.75
CA GLU A 123 18.53 -48.77 -8.52
C GLU A 123 17.14 -49.43 -8.75
N THR A 124 17.08 -50.17 -9.87
CA THR A 124 16.47 -51.51 -10.11
C THR A 124 15.13 -51.98 -9.50
N LEU A 125 14.17 -52.15 -10.42
CA LEU A 125 13.46 -53.40 -10.81
C LEU A 125 13.01 -54.42 -9.73
N LYS A 126 11.70 -54.73 -9.74
CA LYS A 126 11.18 -56.04 -10.21
C LYS A 126 9.65 -56.11 -10.31
N THR A 127 9.20 -56.46 -11.51
CA THR A 127 7.87 -57.01 -11.87
C THR A 127 7.58 -58.37 -11.24
N LYS A 128 6.30 -58.68 -10.92
CA LYS A 128 5.63 -59.96 -11.30
C LYS A 128 4.11 -60.01 -11.01
N LYS A 129 3.35 -60.13 -12.10
CA LYS A 129 2.25 -61.08 -12.41
C LYS A 129 0.98 -61.19 -11.53
N THR A 130 -0.12 -60.69 -12.12
CA THR A 130 -1.41 -61.34 -12.44
C THR A 130 -1.69 -62.79 -11.97
N VAL A 131 -2.89 -63.03 -11.40
CA VAL A 131 -3.89 -64.06 -11.81
C VAL A 131 -5.34 -63.61 -11.46
N LYS A 132 -6.27 -63.92 -12.39
CA LYS A 132 -7.76 -63.94 -12.44
C LYS A 132 -8.46 -64.39 -11.11
N GLN A 133 -9.76 -64.18 -10.81
CA GLN A 133 -10.98 -64.56 -11.56
C GLN A 133 -12.27 -64.24 -10.74
N ASN A 134 -13.31 -63.69 -11.40
CA ASN A 134 -14.78 -63.90 -11.33
C ASN A 134 -15.60 -64.16 -10.03
N SER A 135 -16.47 -63.17 -9.72
CA SER A 135 -17.95 -63.12 -9.87
C SER A 135 -18.98 -63.78 -8.90
N LYS A 136 -20.06 -62.99 -8.69
CA LYS A 136 -21.48 -63.25 -8.27
C LYS A 136 -21.77 -63.42 -6.76
N VAL A 137 -22.43 -62.47 -6.07
CA VAL A 137 -23.83 -61.92 -6.07
C VAL A 137 -24.83 -62.79 -5.27
N ASN A 138 -25.37 -62.22 -4.17
CA ASN A 138 -26.79 -62.17 -3.78
C ASN A 138 -26.98 -61.34 -2.49
N GLY A 139 -28.13 -60.66 -2.36
CA GLY A 139 -28.54 -59.91 -1.17
C GLY A 139 -29.62 -60.61 -0.35
N ASP A 140 -29.84 -60.16 0.89
CA ASP A 140 -31.13 -59.73 1.47
C ASP A 140 -31.02 -59.44 2.98
N SER A 141 -31.96 -58.63 3.47
CA SER A 141 -32.03 -57.99 4.80
C SER A 141 -32.41 -58.94 5.95
N LEU A 142 -32.03 -58.61 7.21
CA LEU A 142 -32.86 -58.70 8.43
C LEU A 142 -32.15 -58.11 9.68
N VAL A 143 -32.96 -57.54 10.58
CA VAL A 143 -32.64 -56.68 11.75
C VAL A 143 -32.61 -57.50 13.06
N VAL A 144 -31.66 -57.28 13.99
CA VAL A 144 -31.83 -57.46 15.47
C VAL A 144 -30.84 -56.60 16.32
N VAL A 145 -31.40 -55.63 17.07
CA VAL A 145 -31.18 -55.08 18.45
C VAL A 145 -29.81 -55.09 19.21
N LEU A 146 -29.55 -53.92 19.87
CA LEU A 146 -28.48 -53.36 20.77
C LEU A 146 -27.98 -54.18 22.01
N PRO A 147 -26.78 -53.87 22.60
CA PRO A 147 -26.59 -52.84 23.68
C PRO A 147 -25.27 -51.98 23.61
N PRO A 148 -25.10 -50.90 24.43
CA PRO A 148 -23.91 -50.00 24.50
C PRO A 148 -22.96 -50.34 25.69
N PRO A 149 -22.00 -49.48 26.13
CA PRO A 149 -20.78 -48.85 25.56
C PRO A 149 -19.48 -49.42 26.25
N PRO A 150 -18.26 -48.79 26.19
CA PRO A 150 -17.94 -47.72 27.14
C PRO A 150 -17.07 -46.55 26.59
N VAL A 151 -17.14 -45.47 27.34
CA VAL A 151 -16.39 -44.21 27.27
C VAL A 151 -14.94 -44.44 27.68
N ASP A 152 -13.98 -43.90 26.93
CA ASP A 152 -12.60 -43.72 27.40
C ASP A 152 -12.17 -42.26 27.29
N VAL A 153 -11.76 -41.74 28.45
CA VAL A 153 -11.23 -40.40 28.69
C VAL A 153 -9.79 -40.34 28.21
N LYS A 154 -9.44 -39.33 27.39
CA LYS A 154 -8.05 -38.90 27.24
C LYS A 154 -7.93 -37.42 27.59
N THR A 155 -7.41 -37.19 28.78
CA THR A 155 -6.71 -35.96 29.18
C THR A 155 -5.48 -35.76 28.30
N GLU A 156 -5.49 -34.74 27.45
CA GLU A 156 -4.27 -34.25 26.79
C GLU A 156 -3.64 -33.14 27.63
N ARG A 157 -2.38 -33.34 28.00
CA ARG A 157 -1.50 -32.33 28.57
C ARG A 157 -1.15 -31.32 27.47
N ILE A 158 -1.28 -30.04 27.77
CA ILE A 158 -0.92 -28.93 26.89
C ILE A 158 0.61 -28.83 26.81
N ASP A 159 1.13 -28.91 25.60
CA ASP A 159 2.54 -28.64 25.27
C ASP A 159 2.66 -27.19 24.77
N CYS A 160 3.49 -26.38 25.42
CA CYS A 160 3.59 -24.92 25.23
C CYS A 160 4.60 -24.52 24.14
N SER A 161 4.69 -25.25 23.02
CA SER A 161 5.78 -25.11 22.05
C SER A 161 5.37 -24.74 20.61
N ASP A 162 4.09 -24.44 20.33
CA ASP A 162 3.63 -24.10 18.97
C ASP A 162 3.18 -22.62 18.81
N PRO A 163 3.98 -21.77 18.14
CA PRO A 163 3.65 -20.35 17.92
C PRO A 163 2.52 -20.11 16.92
N THR A 164 2.12 -21.11 16.13
CA THR A 164 1.08 -20.92 15.09
C THR A 164 -0.34 -20.88 15.63
N ARG A 165 -0.61 -21.49 16.80
CA ARG A 165 -1.91 -21.37 17.51
C ARG A 165 -2.04 -20.11 18.35
N PHE A 166 -0.92 -19.50 18.76
CA PHE A 166 -0.94 -18.22 19.49
C PHE A 166 -1.37 -17.08 18.56
N ASN A 167 -0.88 -17.08 17.32
CA ASN A 167 -1.20 -16.08 16.28
C ASN A 167 -2.65 -16.12 15.77
N SER A 168 -3.38 -17.22 15.91
CA SER A 168 -4.80 -17.27 15.48
C SER A 168 -5.77 -16.66 16.50
N LEU A 169 -5.40 -16.60 17.79
CA LEU A 169 -6.14 -15.89 18.84
C LEU A 169 -5.89 -14.37 18.82
N LEU A 170 -4.79 -13.93 18.21
CA LEU A 170 -4.32 -12.54 18.18
C LEU A 170 -5.12 -11.59 17.26
N SER A 171 -6.10 -12.08 16.49
CA SER A 171 -6.98 -11.23 15.65
C SER A 171 -8.31 -10.82 16.32
N ALA A 172 -8.51 -11.14 17.60
CA ALA A 172 -9.82 -11.07 18.26
C ALA A 172 -9.98 -9.99 19.36
N ALA A 173 -8.95 -9.19 19.69
CA ALA A 173 -9.08 -8.15 20.72
C ALA A 173 -9.90 -6.96 20.21
N LYS A 174 -11.11 -6.78 20.75
CA LYS A 174 -12.03 -5.71 20.38
C LYS A 174 -11.67 -4.38 21.05
N TYR A 175 -11.03 -4.43 22.21
CA TYR A 175 -10.67 -3.27 23.02
C TYR A 175 -9.19 -3.33 23.42
N ASP A 176 -8.56 -2.17 23.56
CA ASP A 176 -7.18 -2.07 24.05
C ASP A 176 -7.14 -2.13 25.58
N VAL A 177 -8.11 -1.46 26.22
CA VAL A 177 -8.16 -1.28 27.68
C VAL A 177 -9.55 -1.51 28.24
N PHE A 178 -9.65 -2.28 29.32
CA PHE A 178 -10.83 -2.39 30.17
C PHE A 178 -10.65 -1.57 31.46
N LEU A 179 -11.63 -0.76 31.86
CA LEU A 179 -11.61 -0.03 33.13
C LEU A 179 -12.58 -0.65 34.15
N SER A 180 -12.04 -1.22 35.23
CA SER A 180 -12.84 -1.67 36.38
C SER A 180 -12.79 -0.65 37.52
N PHE A 181 -13.94 -0.20 38.01
CA PHE A 181 -14.03 0.86 39.01
C PHE A 181 -15.38 0.87 39.73
N ARG A 182 -15.43 1.52 40.90
CA ARG A 182 -16.71 1.77 41.59
C ARG A 182 -17.39 3.00 41.03
N GLY A 183 -18.52 2.79 40.36
CA GLY A 183 -19.28 3.87 39.72
C GLY A 183 -19.69 5.02 40.64
N GLU A 184 -20.09 4.72 41.87
CA GLU A 184 -20.48 5.76 42.84
C GLU A 184 -19.31 6.64 43.28
N ASP A 185 -18.09 6.09 43.32
CA ASP A 185 -16.93 6.77 43.88
C ASP A 185 -16.18 7.60 42.82
N THR A 186 -15.99 7.06 41.60
CA THR A 186 -15.04 7.63 40.64
C THR A 186 -15.61 7.92 39.25
N ARG A 187 -16.86 7.53 38.94
CA ARG A 187 -17.43 7.62 37.58
C ARG A 187 -17.35 9.03 36.99
N ASN A 188 -17.88 10.02 37.71
CA ASN A 188 -18.00 11.40 37.22
C ASN A 188 -16.77 12.27 37.54
N GLY A 189 -15.75 11.70 38.20
CA GLY A 189 -14.51 12.37 38.54
C GLY A 189 -13.33 11.70 37.85
N PHE A 190 -12.46 11.09 38.64
CA PHE A 190 -11.21 10.46 38.20
C PHE A 190 -11.36 9.55 36.97
N THR A 191 -12.32 8.61 36.97
CA THR A 191 -12.47 7.65 35.85
C THR A 191 -12.91 8.34 34.56
N SER A 192 -13.76 9.36 34.62
CA SER A 192 -14.15 10.13 33.42
C SER A 192 -12.96 10.84 32.79
N HIS A 193 -12.07 11.41 33.62
CA HIS A 193 -10.88 12.09 33.16
C HIS A 193 -9.84 11.12 32.60
N LEU A 194 -9.67 9.96 33.24
CA LEU A 194 -8.80 8.88 32.74
C LEU A 194 -9.30 8.36 31.38
N CYS A 195 -10.59 8.06 31.26
CA CYS A 195 -11.18 7.63 29.99
C CYS A 195 -10.97 8.69 28.89
N LYS A 196 -11.20 9.97 29.20
CA LYS A 196 -11.00 11.05 28.23
C LYS A 196 -9.52 11.19 27.83
N ALA A 197 -8.59 10.99 28.75
CA ALA A 197 -7.16 11.03 28.48
C ALA A 197 -6.71 9.87 27.58
N LEU A 198 -7.20 8.64 27.83
CA LEU A 198 -6.97 7.48 26.95
C LEU A 198 -7.56 7.71 25.55
N SER A 199 -8.79 8.21 25.45
CA SER A 199 -9.41 8.52 24.16
C SER A 199 -8.67 9.60 23.37
N ARG A 200 -8.09 10.61 24.04
CA ARG A 200 -7.24 11.63 23.37
C ARG A 200 -5.98 11.02 22.74
N LYS A 201 -5.50 9.89 23.26
CA LYS A 201 -4.39 9.11 22.71
C LYS A 201 -4.87 7.97 21.81
N GLN A 202 -6.13 8.02 21.36
CA GLN A 202 -6.75 7.06 20.43
C GLN A 202 -6.79 5.60 20.93
N VAL A 203 -6.70 5.39 22.25
CA VAL A 203 -6.83 4.06 22.87
C VAL A 203 -8.30 3.66 22.92
N LYS A 204 -8.65 2.49 22.39
CA LYS A 204 -10.00 1.90 22.44
C LYS A 204 -10.27 1.36 23.84
N THR A 205 -10.86 2.19 24.69
CA THR A 205 -11.19 1.84 26.07
C THR A 205 -12.65 1.40 26.21
N PHE A 206 -12.88 0.23 26.80
CA PHE A 206 -14.21 -0.20 27.24
C PHE A 206 -14.52 0.32 28.64
N VAL A 207 -15.73 0.86 28.83
CA VAL A 207 -16.24 1.32 30.11
C VAL A 207 -17.73 1.00 30.22
N ASP A 208 -18.17 0.45 31.36
CA ASP A 208 -19.51 -0.15 31.51
C ASP A 208 -20.73 0.74 31.16
N PHE A 209 -20.58 2.06 31.04
CA PHE A 209 -21.67 2.95 30.61
C PHE A 209 -21.85 3.02 29.08
N THR A 210 -21.05 2.32 28.27
CA THR A 210 -21.19 2.27 26.80
C THR A 210 -21.98 1.07 26.28
N VAL A 211 -22.51 0.21 27.16
CA VAL A 211 -23.27 -0.99 26.76
C VAL A 211 -24.63 -0.60 26.15
N GLN A 212 -24.96 -1.15 24.98
CA GLN A 212 -26.26 -0.96 24.32
C GLN A 212 -27.40 -1.46 25.21
N LYS A 213 -28.45 -0.64 25.38
CA LYS A 213 -29.64 -0.99 26.16
C LYS A 213 -30.33 -2.21 25.53
N GLY A 214 -30.38 -3.35 26.23
CA GLY A 214 -31.10 -4.55 25.79
C GLY A 214 -30.38 -5.89 26.00
N ASN A 215 -29.06 -5.90 26.26
CA ASN A 215 -28.29 -7.14 26.47
C ASN A 215 -28.14 -7.52 27.96
N GLU A 216 -27.91 -8.81 28.24
CA GLU A 216 -27.44 -9.25 29.56
C GLU A 216 -26.08 -8.63 29.88
N ILE A 217 -26.08 -7.73 30.88
CA ILE A 217 -24.96 -6.84 31.22
C ILE A 217 -23.72 -7.65 31.65
N SER A 218 -23.87 -8.78 32.34
CA SER A 218 -22.76 -9.56 32.89
C SER A 218 -21.99 -10.36 31.84
N ALA A 219 -22.67 -10.98 30.87
CA ALA A 219 -22.00 -11.75 29.83
C ALA A 219 -21.18 -10.85 28.90
N SER A 220 -21.73 -9.67 28.58
CA SER A 220 -21.07 -8.68 27.72
C SER A 220 -19.80 -8.11 28.37
N ILE A 221 -19.78 -7.92 29.69
CA ILE A 221 -18.62 -7.39 30.43
C ILE A 221 -17.51 -8.46 30.54
N HIS A 222 -17.83 -9.71 30.85
CA HIS A 222 -16.81 -10.77 30.85
C HIS A 222 -16.17 -10.96 29.48
N GLN A 223 -16.97 -10.92 28.42
CA GLN A 223 -16.45 -10.95 27.06
C GLN A 223 -15.56 -9.73 26.78
N ALA A 224 -15.95 -8.53 27.21
CA ALA A 224 -15.12 -7.34 27.03
C ALA A 224 -13.78 -7.43 27.78
N ILE A 225 -13.73 -8.07 28.95
CA ILE A 225 -12.48 -8.36 29.68
C ILE A 225 -11.61 -9.34 28.89
N GLU A 226 -12.20 -10.43 28.39
CA GLU A 226 -11.48 -11.43 27.58
C GLU A 226 -10.94 -10.84 26.25
N GLU A 227 -11.68 -9.90 25.67
CA GLU A 227 -11.33 -9.19 24.43
C GLU A 227 -10.46 -7.94 24.66
N SER A 228 -9.96 -7.71 25.88
CA SER A 228 -9.08 -6.59 26.24
C SER A 228 -7.65 -7.03 26.54
N PHE A 229 -6.67 -6.21 26.16
CA PHE A 229 -5.27 -6.51 26.46
C PHE A 229 -4.83 -6.01 27.85
N VAL A 230 -5.18 -4.77 28.20
CA VAL A 230 -4.87 -4.17 29.51
C VAL A 230 -6.15 -4.00 30.32
N SER A 231 -6.14 -4.34 31.62
CA SER A 231 -7.21 -3.94 32.55
C SER A 231 -6.69 -3.01 33.62
N VAL A 232 -7.22 -1.78 33.68
CA VAL A 232 -6.92 -0.83 34.76
C VAL A 232 -7.97 -0.97 35.85
N VAL A 233 -7.55 -1.32 37.06
CA VAL A 233 -8.43 -1.54 38.22
C VAL A 233 -8.30 -0.39 39.20
N VAL A 234 -9.33 0.45 39.32
CA VAL A 234 -9.34 1.62 40.20
C VAL A 234 -9.96 1.26 41.55
N PHE A 235 -9.10 0.91 42.50
CA PHE A 235 -9.49 0.68 43.90
C PHE A 235 -9.81 2.01 44.59
N SER A 236 -11.00 2.08 45.15
CA SER A 236 -11.58 3.21 45.89
C SER A 236 -12.17 2.71 47.21
N GLU A 237 -12.48 3.60 48.14
CA GLU A 237 -12.93 3.24 49.48
C GLU A 237 -14.10 2.24 49.50
N ASN A 238 -15.06 2.36 48.57
CA ASN A 238 -16.24 1.49 48.52
C ASN A 238 -16.20 0.46 47.40
N TYR A 239 -15.05 0.20 46.77
CA TYR A 239 -14.95 -0.76 45.67
C TYR A 239 -15.49 -2.15 46.03
N ALA A 240 -15.10 -2.69 47.19
CA ALA A 240 -15.53 -4.01 47.64
C ALA A 240 -17.01 -4.10 48.07
N SER A 241 -17.74 -2.98 48.14
CA SER A 241 -19.18 -3.00 48.37
C SER A 241 -19.97 -3.48 47.15
N SER A 242 -19.37 -3.40 45.95
CA SER A 242 -19.98 -3.76 44.69
C SER A 242 -19.67 -5.21 44.32
N LYS A 243 -20.70 -6.06 44.30
CA LYS A 243 -20.56 -7.44 43.81
C LYS A 243 -20.03 -7.50 42.38
N TRP A 244 -20.46 -6.56 41.52
CA TRP A 244 -20.02 -6.47 40.13
C TRP A 244 -18.52 -6.22 40.01
N CYS A 245 -17.99 -5.21 40.72
CA CYS A 245 -16.57 -4.88 40.68
C CYS A 245 -15.68 -6.03 41.20
N LEU A 246 -16.20 -6.84 42.14
CA LEU A 246 -15.52 -8.02 42.65
C LEU A 246 -15.57 -9.21 41.67
N GLU A 247 -16.68 -9.39 40.95
CA GLU A 247 -16.81 -10.41 39.89
C GLU A 247 -15.93 -10.06 38.68
N GLU A 248 -15.90 -8.79 38.24
CA GLU A 248 -14.96 -8.29 37.23
C GLU A 248 -13.51 -8.53 37.65
N LEU A 249 -13.14 -8.20 38.89
CA LEU A 249 -11.78 -8.38 39.37
C LEU A 249 -11.35 -9.85 39.33
N VAL A 250 -12.22 -10.78 39.75
CA VAL A 250 -11.93 -12.21 39.65
C VAL A 250 -11.67 -12.58 38.20
N LYS A 251 -12.53 -12.14 37.27
CA LYS A 251 -12.36 -12.45 35.85
C LYS A 251 -11.07 -11.85 35.27
N ILE A 252 -10.72 -10.62 35.62
CA ILE A 252 -9.45 -9.97 35.23
C ILE A 252 -8.26 -10.80 35.71
N MET A 253 -8.26 -11.26 36.96
CA MET A 253 -7.15 -12.06 37.50
C MET A 253 -7.09 -13.47 36.89
N GLU A 254 -8.23 -14.07 36.54
CA GLU A 254 -8.30 -15.32 35.77
C GLU A 254 -7.69 -15.12 34.37
N CYS A 255 -8.14 -14.11 33.61
CA CYS A 255 -7.61 -13.80 32.28
C CYS A 255 -6.13 -13.40 32.30
N SER A 256 -5.65 -12.77 33.37
CA SER A 256 -4.23 -12.43 33.52
C SER A 256 -3.34 -13.67 33.60
N LYS A 257 -3.83 -14.76 34.20
CA LYS A 257 -3.11 -16.05 34.30
C LYS A 257 -3.23 -16.90 33.05
N GLU A 258 -4.43 -16.93 32.45
CA GLU A 258 -4.75 -17.86 31.36
C GLU A 258 -4.43 -17.28 29.98
N ASN A 259 -4.64 -15.97 29.79
CA ASN A 259 -4.64 -15.33 28.47
C ASN A 259 -3.58 -14.21 28.34
N GLY A 260 -2.74 -13.99 29.36
CA GLY A 260 -1.69 -12.97 29.33
C GLY A 260 -2.16 -11.52 29.47
N LEU A 261 -3.42 -11.29 29.90
CA LEU A 261 -3.96 -9.95 30.15
C LEU A 261 -3.13 -9.22 31.21
N VAL A 262 -2.81 -7.94 30.95
CA VAL A 262 -2.00 -7.12 31.87
C VAL A 262 -2.90 -6.32 32.82
N ALA A 263 -2.90 -6.68 34.09
CA ALA A 263 -3.64 -5.96 35.13
C ALA A 263 -2.81 -4.81 35.74
N VAL A 264 -3.39 -3.60 35.77
CA VAL A 264 -2.76 -2.37 36.29
C VAL A 264 -3.59 -1.82 37.46
N PRO A 265 -3.22 -2.08 38.72
CA PRO A 265 -3.96 -1.57 39.86
C PRO A 265 -3.65 -0.10 40.14
N VAL A 266 -4.71 0.67 40.46
CA VAL A 266 -4.67 2.08 40.83
C VAL A 266 -5.34 2.24 42.19
N PHE A 267 -4.59 2.67 43.21
CA PHE A 267 -5.06 2.89 44.57
C PHE A 267 -5.47 4.37 44.75
N TYR A 268 -6.73 4.66 44.47
CA TYR A 268 -7.29 6.01 44.50
C TYR A 268 -7.90 6.35 45.86
N LYS A 269 -7.27 7.29 46.57
CA LYS A 269 -7.60 7.73 47.94
C LYS A 269 -7.74 6.59 48.94
N ILE A 270 -7.00 5.50 48.73
CA ILE A 270 -6.97 4.33 49.60
C ILE A 270 -5.55 3.77 49.73
N ASP A 271 -5.21 3.25 50.91
CA ASP A 271 -3.94 2.59 51.14
C ASP A 271 -3.94 1.16 50.57
N ARG A 272 -2.82 0.77 49.95
CA ARG A 272 -2.63 -0.55 49.35
C ARG A 272 -2.84 -1.69 50.35
N SER A 273 -2.50 -1.49 51.62
CA SER A 273 -2.70 -2.49 52.67
C SER A 273 -4.17 -2.73 53.00
N HIS A 274 -5.05 -1.73 52.83
CA HIS A 274 -6.49 -1.91 53.03
C HIS A 274 -7.07 -2.87 52.00
N VAL A 275 -6.62 -2.78 50.74
CA VAL A 275 -7.04 -3.72 49.68
C VAL A 275 -6.39 -5.10 49.88
N ARG A 276 -5.07 -5.14 50.16
CA ARG A 276 -4.28 -6.37 50.29
C ARG A 276 -4.68 -7.23 51.49
N LYS A 277 -4.95 -6.61 52.63
CA LYS A 277 -5.34 -7.28 53.89
C LYS A 277 -6.85 -7.20 54.15
N GLN A 278 -7.62 -6.60 53.23
CA GLN A 278 -9.05 -6.36 53.33
C GLN A 278 -9.46 -5.74 54.67
N LEU A 279 -8.84 -4.60 55.02
CA LEU A 279 -9.08 -3.86 56.26
C LEU A 279 -10.10 -2.73 56.07
N GLY A 280 -10.65 -2.19 57.16
CA GLY A 280 -11.58 -1.06 57.12
C GLY A 280 -12.86 -1.37 56.35
N SER A 281 -13.24 -0.46 55.44
CA SER A 281 -14.46 -0.55 54.61
C SER A 281 -14.55 -1.85 53.81
N TYR A 282 -13.42 -2.40 53.34
CA TYR A 282 -13.38 -3.67 52.61
C TYR A 282 -13.75 -4.85 53.51
N SER A 283 -13.32 -4.83 54.77
CA SER A 283 -13.65 -5.88 55.74
C SER A 283 -15.15 -5.92 56.03
N GLU A 284 -15.77 -4.75 56.16
CA GLU A 284 -17.20 -4.60 56.45
C GLU A 284 -18.05 -4.98 55.25
N ALA A 285 -17.64 -4.53 54.05
CA ALA A 285 -18.31 -4.87 52.80
C ALA A 285 -18.30 -6.38 52.55
N LEU A 286 -17.14 -7.04 52.72
CA LEU A 286 -17.03 -8.48 52.55
C LEU A 286 -17.83 -9.26 53.61
N LYS A 287 -17.87 -8.81 54.87
CA LYS A 287 -18.73 -9.41 55.91
C LYS A 287 -20.21 -9.32 55.56
N LYS A 288 -20.67 -8.16 55.05
CA LYS A 288 -22.07 -8.00 54.60
C LYS A 288 -22.41 -8.95 53.44
N LEU A 289 -21.48 -9.14 52.51
CA LEU A 289 -21.66 -10.05 51.37
C LEU A 289 -21.49 -11.54 51.74
N GLN A 290 -20.83 -11.84 52.86
CA GLN A 290 -20.59 -13.20 53.35
C GLN A 290 -21.88 -13.97 53.68
N ASN A 291 -22.94 -13.24 54.02
CA ASN A 291 -24.27 -13.81 54.28
C ASN A 291 -24.91 -14.47 53.04
N ASN A 292 -24.37 -14.23 51.83
CA ASN A 292 -24.95 -14.72 50.57
C ASN A 292 -24.22 -15.92 49.95
N SER A 293 -22.90 -16.11 50.16
CA SER A 293 -22.14 -17.30 49.69
C SER A 293 -20.67 -17.30 50.15
N MET A 294 -20.27 -18.28 50.97
CA MET A 294 -18.88 -18.41 51.48
C MET A 294 -17.83 -18.64 50.39
N LYS A 295 -18.13 -19.48 49.38
CA LYS A 295 -17.16 -19.83 48.33
C LYS A 295 -16.82 -18.64 47.44
N LYS A 296 -17.80 -17.77 47.12
CA LYS A 296 -17.57 -16.55 46.32
C LYS A 296 -16.73 -15.53 47.06
N VAL A 297 -16.99 -15.32 48.35
CA VAL A 297 -16.24 -14.37 49.18
C VAL A 297 -14.76 -14.75 49.28
N GLN A 298 -14.45 -16.05 49.33
CA GLN A 298 -13.08 -16.53 49.32
C GLN A 298 -12.36 -16.19 48.01
N LYS A 299 -12.99 -16.44 46.85
CA LYS A 299 -12.45 -16.03 45.54
C LYS A 299 -12.20 -14.52 45.45
N TRP A 300 -13.12 -13.70 45.97
CA TRP A 300 -12.96 -12.25 46.00
C TRP A 300 -11.78 -11.80 46.86
N ARG A 301 -11.58 -12.41 48.04
CA ARG A 301 -10.43 -12.12 48.91
C ARG A 301 -9.11 -12.47 48.23
N GLU A 302 -9.07 -13.60 47.55
CA GLU A 302 -7.88 -14.03 46.78
C GLU A 302 -7.56 -13.04 45.66
N ALA A 303 -8.55 -12.70 44.82
CA ALA A 303 -8.36 -11.75 43.72
C ALA A 303 -7.94 -10.35 44.20
N LEU A 304 -8.53 -9.84 45.30
CA LEU A 304 -8.13 -8.57 45.91
C LEU A 304 -6.69 -8.59 46.43
N THR A 305 -6.31 -9.68 47.09
CA THR A 305 -4.94 -9.83 47.62
C THR A 305 -3.94 -9.90 46.47
N GLU A 306 -4.26 -10.65 45.43
CA GLU A 306 -3.41 -10.85 44.27
C GLU A 306 -3.23 -9.56 43.45
N ALA A 307 -4.33 -8.89 43.09
CA ALA A 307 -4.28 -7.61 42.40
C ALA A 307 -3.53 -6.54 43.23
N ALA A 308 -3.71 -6.55 44.55
CA ALA A 308 -2.97 -5.65 45.44
C ALA A 308 -1.49 -6.03 45.60
N ASN A 309 -1.03 -7.20 45.16
CA ASN A 309 0.39 -7.57 45.13
C ASN A 309 1.11 -7.12 43.85
N LEU A 310 0.37 -6.81 42.79
CA LEU A 310 0.94 -6.26 41.55
C LEU A 310 1.51 -4.83 41.75
N SER A 311 2.48 -4.45 40.93
CA SER A 311 2.96 -3.07 40.86
C SER A 311 1.86 -2.17 40.29
N GLY A 312 1.63 -1.02 40.93
CA GLY A 312 0.52 -0.13 40.59
C GLY A 312 0.75 1.29 41.03
N TRP A 313 -0.24 2.13 40.77
CA TRP A 313 -0.18 3.57 41.01
C TRP A 313 -0.93 3.94 42.28
N VAL A 314 -0.33 4.77 43.13
CA VAL A 314 -0.96 5.25 44.38
C VAL A 314 -1.25 6.73 44.23
N SER A 315 -2.48 7.13 44.50
CA SER A 315 -2.88 8.55 44.36
C SER A 315 -2.13 9.49 45.31
N SER A 316 -1.80 9.06 46.53
CA SER A 316 -1.06 9.87 47.50
C SER A 316 0.41 10.08 47.16
N SER A 317 0.98 9.33 46.20
CA SER A 317 2.36 9.53 45.74
C SER A 317 2.49 10.53 44.59
N CYS A 318 1.37 11.10 44.12
CA CYS A 318 1.32 12.13 43.09
C CYS A 318 0.85 13.45 43.71
N ARG A 319 1.27 14.58 43.12
CA ARG A 319 0.89 15.92 43.60
C ARG A 319 -0.61 16.17 43.43
N ASP A 320 -1.16 15.71 42.32
CA ASP A 320 -2.57 15.85 41.98
C ASP A 320 -3.07 14.69 41.10
N GLU A 321 -4.39 14.65 40.86
CA GLU A 321 -5.04 13.61 40.05
C GLU A 321 -4.65 13.68 38.57
N SER A 322 -4.27 14.85 38.06
CA SER A 322 -3.86 15.01 36.66
C SER A 322 -2.51 14.34 36.42
N GLU A 323 -1.54 14.53 37.32
CA GLU A 323 -0.24 13.86 37.28
C GLU A 323 -0.40 12.33 37.33
N LEU A 324 -1.29 11.85 38.21
CA LEU A 324 -1.60 10.42 38.32
C LEU A 324 -2.18 9.86 37.00
N ILE A 325 -3.15 10.55 36.40
CA ILE A 325 -3.76 10.15 35.13
C ILE A 325 -2.69 10.09 34.02
N GLN A 326 -1.81 11.09 33.93
CA GLN A 326 -0.75 11.09 32.93
C GLN A 326 0.21 9.90 33.10
N LYS A 327 0.60 9.57 34.34
CA LYS A 327 1.44 8.41 34.63
C LYS A 327 0.76 7.09 34.23
N ILE A 328 -0.53 6.93 34.55
CA ILE A 328 -1.31 5.74 34.17
C ILE A 328 -1.41 5.61 32.66
N VAL A 329 -1.77 6.70 31.95
CA VAL A 329 -1.87 6.69 30.48
C VAL A 329 -0.54 6.31 29.84
N LYS A 330 0.58 6.85 30.35
CA LYS A 330 1.92 6.53 29.87
C LYS A 330 2.27 5.04 30.07
N ASP A 331 1.97 4.48 31.24
CA ASP A 331 2.20 3.08 31.57
C ASP A 331 1.35 2.14 30.70
N VAL A 332 0.07 2.48 30.49
CA VAL A 332 -0.84 1.73 29.62
C VAL A 332 -0.36 1.73 28.17
N LEU A 333 0.03 2.89 27.63
CA LEU A 333 0.54 3.00 26.26
C LEU A 333 1.83 2.19 26.08
N GLN A 334 2.76 2.24 27.04
CA GLN A 334 3.98 1.45 26.99
C GLN A 334 3.67 -0.06 26.95
N LYS A 335 2.76 -0.53 27.80
CA LYS A 335 2.34 -1.94 27.83
C LYS A 335 1.69 -2.37 26.51
N LEU A 336 0.87 -1.50 25.89
CA LEU A 336 0.27 -1.77 24.58
C LEU A 336 1.33 -1.90 23.48
N ILE A 337 2.33 -1.00 23.46
CA ILE A 337 3.43 -1.03 22.49
C ILE A 337 4.32 -2.27 22.69
N ASP A 338 4.61 -2.64 23.94
CA ASP A 338 5.45 -3.82 24.23
C ASP A 338 4.77 -5.12 23.82
N HIS A 339 3.44 -5.20 23.94
CA HIS A 339 2.68 -6.38 23.56
C HIS A 339 2.40 -6.48 22.07
N ASN A 340 2.10 -5.35 21.44
CA ASN A 340 1.84 -5.28 20.01
C ASN A 340 2.81 -4.26 19.39
N PRO A 341 4.10 -4.62 19.25
CA PRO A 341 5.04 -3.77 18.55
C PRO A 341 4.49 -3.51 17.14
N PRO A 342 4.76 -2.33 16.57
CA PRO A 342 4.18 -1.92 15.28
C PRO A 342 4.31 -3.05 14.25
N ASN A 343 3.17 -3.44 13.66
CA ASN A 343 2.93 -4.69 12.90
C ASN A 343 3.94 -4.99 11.77
N ASP A 344 4.80 -4.04 11.42
CA ASP A 344 5.74 -4.15 10.33
C ASP A 344 7.09 -4.70 10.82
N ILE A 345 7.07 -5.85 11.50
CA ILE A 345 8.27 -6.55 12.00
C ILE A 345 9.28 -6.79 10.85
N LYS A 346 8.78 -7.00 9.63
CA LYS A 346 9.59 -7.11 8.39
C LYS A 346 10.39 -5.85 8.08
N SER A 347 9.91 -4.68 8.51
CA SER A 347 10.55 -3.41 8.24
C SER A 347 11.70 -3.10 9.22
N PHE A 348 11.70 -3.67 10.42
CA PHE A 348 12.60 -3.24 11.51
C PHE A 348 13.81 -4.15 11.77
N VAL A 349 14.17 -5.02 10.81
CA VAL A 349 15.35 -5.90 10.94
C VAL A 349 16.65 -5.09 11.04
N GLY A 350 17.51 -5.44 12.00
CA GLY A 350 18.83 -4.85 12.20
C GLY A 350 18.86 -3.40 12.64
N ILE A 351 17.73 -2.89 13.15
CA ILE A 351 17.63 -1.52 13.66
C ILE A 351 18.33 -1.35 15.00
N ASP A 352 18.45 -2.41 15.80
CA ASP A 352 18.98 -2.33 17.18
C ASP A 352 20.37 -1.72 17.27
N GLY A 353 21.25 -2.02 16.32
CA GLY A 353 22.62 -1.47 16.30
C GLY A 353 22.62 0.05 16.11
N ASN A 354 21.86 0.53 15.12
CA ASN A 354 21.73 1.95 14.82
C ASN A 354 20.91 2.68 15.91
N LEU A 355 19.90 2.01 16.48
CA LEU A 355 19.12 2.52 17.60
C LEU A 355 19.99 2.72 18.83
N LYS A 356 20.80 1.73 19.23
CA LYS A 356 21.70 1.85 20.39
C LYS A 356 22.63 3.06 20.29
N ALA A 357 23.03 3.45 19.08
CA ALA A 357 23.89 4.61 18.85
C ALA A 357 23.18 5.94 19.11
N ILE A 358 21.86 6.01 18.93
CA ILE A 358 21.04 7.22 19.18
C ILE A 358 20.23 7.13 20.49
N ASP A 359 20.14 5.95 21.11
CA ASP A 359 19.29 5.67 22.27
C ASP A 359 19.73 6.46 23.51
N SER A 360 21.04 6.65 23.72
CA SER A 360 21.57 7.49 24.79
C SER A 360 21.05 8.93 24.67
N SER A 361 21.04 9.47 23.45
CA SER A 361 20.60 10.83 23.14
C SER A 361 19.09 11.01 23.22
N LEU A 362 18.33 9.93 23.07
CA LEU A 362 16.86 9.94 23.19
C LEU A 362 16.37 9.82 24.64
N ARG A 363 17.13 9.14 25.51
CA ARG A 363 16.71 8.78 26.89
C ARG A 363 17.09 9.78 27.97
N GLU A 364 17.88 10.81 27.71
CA GLU A 364 18.25 11.79 28.74
C GLU A 364 17.02 12.62 29.18
N VAL A 365 16.53 12.33 30.40
CA VAL A 365 15.25 12.83 30.96
C VAL A 365 15.33 14.26 31.53
N LEU A 366 16.53 14.82 31.71
CA LEU A 366 16.75 16.07 32.46
C LEU A 366 17.39 17.18 31.61
N GLU A 367 17.02 17.29 30.35
CA GLU A 367 17.58 18.31 29.46
C GLU A 367 16.94 19.68 29.68
N VAL A 368 17.79 20.70 29.92
CA VAL A 368 17.40 22.10 30.10
C VAL A 368 16.99 22.76 28.78
N GLN A 369 17.29 22.14 27.63
CA GLN A 369 17.09 22.69 26.28
C GLN A 369 16.50 21.66 25.30
N THR A 370 16.16 22.14 24.10
CA THR A 370 15.70 21.32 22.97
C THR A 370 16.90 20.71 22.25
N ARG A 371 16.92 19.38 22.05
CA ARG A 371 18.00 18.67 21.35
C ARG A 371 17.58 18.27 19.94
N MET A 372 18.45 18.48 18.96
CA MET A 372 18.27 18.03 17.58
C MET A 372 19.23 16.88 17.27
N ILE A 373 18.72 15.88 16.55
CA ILE A 373 19.48 14.70 16.15
C ILE A 373 19.37 14.58 14.63
N GLY A 374 20.50 14.61 13.96
CA GLY A 374 20.60 14.57 12.51
C GLY A 374 21.01 13.18 12.08
N ILE A 375 20.17 12.48 11.33
CA ILE A 375 20.47 11.16 10.80
C ILE A 375 20.76 11.31 9.31
N TRP A 376 21.96 10.97 8.89
CA TRP A 376 22.35 11.06 7.47
C TRP A 376 22.97 9.79 6.94
N GLY A 377 22.95 9.65 5.61
CA GLY A 377 23.49 8.49 4.91
C GLY A 377 22.86 8.29 3.53
N MET A 378 23.39 7.35 2.77
CA MET A 378 22.98 7.09 1.39
C MET A 378 21.46 6.79 1.25
N GLY A 379 20.89 7.06 0.07
CA GLY A 379 19.52 6.67 -0.25
C GLY A 379 19.31 5.16 -0.08
N GLY A 380 18.14 4.73 0.39
CA GLY A 380 17.81 3.32 0.57
C GLY A 380 18.46 2.61 1.77
N ILE A 381 19.26 3.32 2.58
CA ILE A 381 19.92 2.75 3.79
C ILE A 381 18.97 2.52 4.98
N GLY A 382 17.74 3.04 4.94
CA GLY A 382 16.73 2.82 5.99
C GLY A 382 16.56 3.96 7.01
N LYS A 383 16.99 5.19 6.71
CA LYS A 383 16.85 6.36 7.61
C LYS A 383 15.40 6.60 8.04
N THR A 384 14.49 6.68 7.07
CA THR A 384 13.04 6.83 7.31
C THR A 384 12.51 5.71 8.20
N THR A 385 12.95 4.47 7.98
CA THR A 385 12.54 3.31 8.77
C THR A 385 13.00 3.41 10.22
N LEU A 386 14.25 3.81 10.47
CA LEU A 386 14.77 4.05 11.82
C LEU A 386 14.00 5.20 12.50
N ALA A 387 13.76 6.29 11.77
CA ALA A 387 13.04 7.44 12.31
C ALA A 387 11.58 7.09 12.67
N LYS A 388 10.89 6.30 11.82
CA LYS A 388 9.54 5.78 12.08
C LYS A 388 9.50 4.92 13.34
N PHE A 389 10.42 3.96 13.45
CA PHE A 389 10.54 3.11 14.63
C PHE A 389 10.74 3.94 15.91
N VAL A 390 11.66 4.91 15.87
CA VAL A 390 11.95 5.81 17.00
C VAL A 390 10.73 6.66 17.36
N PHE A 391 9.99 7.15 16.37
CA PHE A 391 8.76 7.90 16.59
C PHE A 391 7.67 7.07 17.26
N GLU A 392 7.39 5.87 16.73
CA GLU A 392 6.40 4.97 17.31
C GLU A 392 6.77 4.57 18.75
N LYS A 393 8.07 4.36 19.01
CA LYS A 393 8.58 3.98 20.33
C LYS A 393 8.58 5.11 21.36
N TYR A 394 8.81 6.37 20.98
CA TYR A 394 9.05 7.45 21.95
C TYR A 394 8.03 8.59 21.93
N SER A 395 7.24 8.76 20.85
CA SER A 395 6.31 9.89 20.67
C SER A 395 5.32 10.06 21.83
N TYR A 396 4.80 8.96 22.38
CA TYR A 396 3.80 8.98 23.44
C TYR A 396 4.29 9.63 24.75
N GLN A 397 5.60 9.74 24.95
CA GLN A 397 6.21 10.34 26.14
C GLN A 397 6.15 11.88 26.15
N TYR A 398 5.76 12.48 25.02
CA TYR A 398 5.75 13.91 24.79
C TYR A 398 4.32 14.47 24.76
N GLU A 399 4.19 15.76 25.03
CA GLU A 399 2.90 16.46 25.09
C GLU A 399 2.30 16.64 23.69
N GLY A 400 3.15 16.82 22.68
CA GLY A 400 2.80 16.84 21.27
C GLY A 400 3.87 16.14 20.45
N SER A 401 3.46 15.44 19.40
CA SER A 401 4.38 14.74 18.51
C SER A 401 3.90 14.82 17.06
N CYS A 402 4.82 14.95 16.12
CA CYS A 402 4.52 15.01 14.70
C CYS A 402 5.62 14.29 13.90
N PHE A 403 5.20 13.41 12.98
CA PHE A 403 6.08 12.81 11.99
C PHE A 403 5.77 13.46 10.65
N LEU A 404 6.66 14.35 10.20
CA LEU A 404 6.51 15.01 8.92
C LEU A 404 7.24 14.21 7.83
N GLU A 405 6.50 13.37 7.11
CA GLU A 405 7.01 12.52 6.04
C GLU A 405 7.41 13.32 4.79
N ASP A 406 8.45 12.86 4.07
CA ASP A 406 8.86 13.31 2.73
C ASP A 406 9.00 14.85 2.56
N VAL A 407 9.71 15.53 3.47
CA VAL A 407 9.83 16.99 3.47
C VAL A 407 10.39 17.52 2.15
N ARG A 408 11.41 16.88 1.56
CA ARG A 408 11.94 17.23 0.24
C ARG A 408 10.82 17.25 -0.79
N GLU A 409 10.20 16.09 -1.03
CA GLU A 409 9.16 15.95 -2.05
C GLU A 409 8.01 16.91 -1.79
N ARG A 410 7.46 16.96 -0.57
CA ARG A 410 6.29 17.79 -0.26
C ARG A 410 6.55 19.28 -0.32
N SER A 411 7.79 19.72 -0.12
CA SER A 411 8.18 21.12 -0.29
C SER A 411 8.47 21.50 -1.74
N GLU A 412 8.76 20.52 -2.60
CA GLU A 412 9.07 20.69 -4.03
C GLU A 412 7.83 20.46 -4.92
N LYS A 413 6.76 19.84 -4.39
CA LYS A 413 5.53 19.51 -5.11
C LYS A 413 4.43 20.56 -4.89
N TYR A 414 3.75 20.98 -5.97
CA TYR A 414 2.41 21.62 -5.97
C TYR A 414 2.16 22.78 -4.98
N GLY A 415 2.91 23.87 -4.91
CA GLY A 415 2.41 25.08 -4.19
C GLY A 415 2.11 24.96 -2.72
N HIS A 416 2.44 23.80 -2.17
CA HIS A 416 2.53 23.49 -0.77
C HIS A 416 3.77 24.19 -0.28
N SER A 417 3.61 25.50 -0.07
CA SER A 417 4.64 26.34 0.50
C SER A 417 5.13 25.68 1.79
N LEU A 418 6.41 25.85 2.14
CA LEU A 418 6.95 25.43 3.45
C LEU A 418 6.05 25.90 4.63
N TYR A 419 5.26 26.95 4.39
CA TYR A 419 4.19 27.44 5.25
C TYR A 419 3.09 26.41 5.54
N GLU A 420 2.61 25.64 4.55
CA GLU A 420 1.59 24.60 4.77
C GLU A 420 2.13 23.44 5.61
N LEU A 421 3.32 22.93 5.26
CA LEU A 421 4.02 21.91 6.06
C LEU A 421 4.23 22.37 7.50
N ARG A 422 4.59 23.65 7.69
CA ARG A 422 4.69 24.25 9.02
C ARG A 422 3.34 24.33 9.73
N ASN A 423 2.27 24.66 9.02
CA ASN A 423 0.93 24.73 9.63
C ASN A 423 0.42 23.35 10.01
N GLU A 424 0.69 22.32 9.20
CA GLU A 424 0.43 20.92 9.52
C GLU A 424 1.19 20.50 10.77
N LEU A 425 2.50 20.75 10.80
CA LEU A 425 3.34 20.52 11.97
C LEU A 425 2.75 21.19 13.22
N TYR A 426 2.37 22.48 13.14
CA TYR A 426 1.78 23.18 14.28
C TYR A 426 0.41 22.65 14.66
N SER A 427 -0.42 22.28 13.68
CA SER A 427 -1.75 21.71 13.88
C SER A 427 -1.66 20.38 14.65
N GLU A 428 -0.74 19.50 14.25
CA GLU A 428 -0.53 18.22 14.92
C GLU A 428 0.05 18.38 16.33
N LEU A 429 1.09 19.22 16.48
CA LEU A 429 1.73 19.46 17.78
C LEU A 429 0.79 20.13 18.79
N LEU A 430 -0.14 20.97 18.33
CA LEU A 430 -1.12 21.64 19.18
C LEU A 430 -2.42 20.85 19.35
N GLN A 431 -2.68 19.85 18.49
CA GLN A 431 -3.93 19.07 18.41
C GLN A 431 -5.17 19.96 18.16
N GLU A 432 -5.02 20.98 17.31
CA GLU A 432 -6.08 21.94 16.98
C GLU A 432 -6.54 21.75 15.53
N ASN A 433 -7.82 21.42 15.31
CA ASN A 433 -8.37 21.36 13.96
C ASN A 433 -8.57 22.78 13.41
N ASN A 434 -8.02 23.05 12.23
CA ASN A 434 -8.14 24.27 11.40
C ASN A 434 -7.24 25.47 11.77
N CYS A 435 -5.99 25.47 11.29
CA CYS A 435 -5.21 26.68 11.01
C CYS A 435 -5.43 27.22 9.58
N LYS A 436 -6.68 27.27 9.09
CA LYS A 436 -6.99 27.84 7.76
C LYS A 436 -7.29 29.35 7.77
N ASP A 437 -7.28 30.01 8.94
CA ASP A 437 -7.56 31.44 9.03
C ASP A 437 -6.28 32.29 8.96
N SER A 438 -6.19 32.99 7.84
CA SER A 438 -5.09 33.82 7.39
C SER A 438 -4.60 34.88 8.41
N THR A 439 -3.28 35.06 8.44
CA THR A 439 -2.53 36.28 8.82
C THR A 439 -2.49 36.81 10.27
N ARG A 440 -3.29 36.32 11.23
CA ARG A 440 -3.26 36.88 12.62
C ARG A 440 -2.98 35.92 13.78
N LYS A 441 -2.86 34.60 13.56
CA LYS A 441 -2.66 33.61 14.65
C LYS A 441 -1.27 32.95 14.71
N SER A 442 -0.39 33.17 13.72
CA SER A 442 0.92 32.48 13.68
C SER A 442 1.91 32.94 14.74
N THR A 443 1.74 34.13 15.31
CA THR A 443 2.63 34.65 16.37
C THR A 443 2.45 33.92 17.71
N ASN A 444 1.24 33.42 18.03
CA ASN A 444 1.00 32.73 19.30
C ASN A 444 1.34 31.24 19.28
N ALA A 445 1.41 30.59 18.10
CA ALA A 445 1.71 29.16 18.01
C ALA A 445 3.13 28.84 18.52
N LYS A 446 4.13 29.62 18.08
CA LYS A 446 5.52 29.47 18.54
C LYS A 446 5.66 29.71 20.05
N GLU A 447 5.00 30.74 20.58
CA GLU A 447 5.01 31.03 22.02
C GLU A 447 4.39 29.91 22.86
N ARG A 448 3.36 29.24 22.34
CA ARG A 448 2.74 28.08 23.01
C ARG A 448 3.59 26.82 22.90
N LEU A 449 4.29 26.62 21.78
CA LEU A 449 5.20 25.49 21.59
C LEU A 449 6.46 25.63 22.46
N ARG A 450 6.91 26.86 22.74
CA ARG A 450 7.99 27.18 23.68
C ARG A 450 7.76 26.68 25.11
N SER A 451 6.52 26.45 25.52
CA SER A 451 6.20 25.96 26.87
C SER A 451 5.85 24.47 26.90
N ARG A 452 5.98 23.75 25.79
CA ARG A 452 5.58 22.34 25.66
C ARG A 452 6.76 21.45 25.32
N ARG A 453 6.75 20.24 25.89
CA ARG A 453 7.71 19.20 25.58
C ARG A 453 7.23 18.40 24.38
N ILE A 454 7.88 18.55 23.23
CA ILE A 454 7.43 17.96 21.96
C ILE A 454 8.43 16.99 21.31
N PHE A 455 7.92 16.14 20.42
CA PHE A 455 8.72 15.19 19.64
C PHE A 455 8.46 15.35 18.14
N ILE A 456 9.45 15.80 17.39
CA ILE A 456 9.33 16.03 15.95
C ILE A 456 10.25 15.06 15.21
N VAL A 457 9.74 14.45 14.13
CA VAL A 457 10.57 13.85 13.09
C VAL A 457 10.34 14.62 11.79
N LEU A 458 11.41 15.13 11.19
CA LEU A 458 11.43 15.71 9.85
C LEU A 458 12.12 14.73 8.92
N ASP A 459 11.36 14.05 8.07
CA ASP A 459 11.89 13.02 7.18
C ASP A 459 12.29 13.58 5.81
N ASP A 460 13.42 13.11 5.28
CA ASP A 460 13.98 13.43 3.96
C ASP A 460 14.12 14.94 3.71
N VAL A 461 14.86 15.64 4.57
CA VAL A 461 15.20 17.06 4.37
C VAL A 461 16.35 17.19 3.37
N SER A 462 16.18 18.03 2.34
CA SER A 462 17.14 18.19 1.24
C SER A 462 18.02 19.44 1.33
N CYS A 463 17.59 20.46 2.06
CA CYS A 463 18.38 21.68 2.21
C CYS A 463 18.21 22.38 3.58
N SER A 464 19.23 23.14 3.97
CA SER A 464 19.24 23.90 5.23
C SER A 464 18.12 24.96 5.32
N LYS A 465 17.59 25.44 4.18
CA LYS A 465 16.45 26.39 4.16
C LYS A 465 15.16 25.75 4.68
N GLN A 466 14.86 24.51 4.26
CA GLN A 466 13.69 23.75 4.77
C GLN A 466 13.81 23.56 6.28
N LEU A 467 14.98 23.09 6.74
CA LEU A 467 15.25 22.86 8.15
C LEU A 467 15.09 24.14 8.98
N LYS A 468 15.67 25.26 8.52
CA LYS A 468 15.51 26.56 9.19
C LYS A 468 14.06 27.01 9.29
N TYR A 469 13.30 26.79 8.23
CA TYR A 469 11.92 27.24 8.18
C TYR A 469 11.01 26.44 9.11
N LEU A 470 11.26 25.13 9.26
CA LEU A 470 10.45 24.22 10.06
C LEU A 470 10.90 24.16 11.53
N ALA A 471 12.21 24.18 11.80
CA ALA A 471 12.78 23.91 13.12
C ALA A 471 14.03 24.78 13.46
N GLY A 472 14.19 25.95 12.85
CA GLY A 472 15.47 26.68 12.78
C GLY A 472 16.04 27.33 14.04
N GLU A 473 15.38 27.33 15.21
CA GLU A 473 15.98 27.83 16.46
C GLU A 473 15.57 26.94 17.65
N HIS A 474 16.53 26.56 18.51
CA HIS A 474 16.28 25.78 19.75
C HIS A 474 15.21 26.39 20.66
N LEU A 475 15.05 27.71 20.55
CA LEU A 475 14.08 28.53 21.28
C LEU A 475 12.65 28.41 20.76
N TRP A 476 12.34 27.58 19.75
CA TRP A 476 10.96 27.43 19.26
C TRP A 476 10.14 26.45 20.10
N PHE A 477 10.79 25.61 20.87
CA PHE A 477 10.17 24.49 21.57
C PHE A 477 10.59 24.47 23.04
N GLY A 478 9.75 23.89 23.88
CA GLY A 478 10.00 23.84 25.32
C GLY A 478 11.12 22.89 25.71
N ALA A 479 11.68 23.09 26.91
CA ALA A 479 12.74 22.26 27.45
C ALA A 479 12.37 20.76 27.43
N GLY A 480 13.35 19.92 27.09
CA GLY A 480 13.19 18.47 26.94
C GLY A 480 12.50 18.03 25.65
N SER A 481 12.28 18.94 24.69
CA SER A 481 11.82 18.60 23.34
C SER A 481 12.93 17.94 22.52
N LYS A 482 12.53 17.04 21.60
CA LYS A 482 13.46 16.35 20.70
C LYS A 482 13.03 16.52 19.25
N ILE A 483 13.99 16.77 18.38
CA ILE A 483 13.78 16.90 16.94
C ILE A 483 14.73 15.95 16.24
N ILE A 484 14.20 15.03 15.46
CA ILE A 484 14.99 14.14 14.60
C ILE A 484 14.84 14.63 13.17
N VAL A 485 15.95 14.73 12.45
CA VAL A 485 15.98 15.15 11.06
C VAL A 485 16.70 14.09 10.26
N THR A 486 16.05 13.51 9.25
CA THR A 486 16.72 12.60 8.31
C THR A 486 17.11 13.36 7.04
N ALA A 487 18.31 13.09 6.52
CA ALA A 487 18.79 13.69 5.27
C ALA A 487 19.68 12.72 4.49
N THR A 488 19.75 12.87 3.18
CA THR A 488 20.70 12.11 2.34
C THR A 488 22.09 12.76 2.31
N ASP A 489 22.14 14.09 2.39
CA ASP A 489 23.36 14.88 2.36
C ASP A 489 23.66 15.48 3.74
N LYS A 490 24.91 15.31 4.20
CA LYS A 490 25.43 15.91 5.42
C LYS A 490 25.40 17.44 5.39
N SER A 491 25.45 18.05 4.20
CA SER A 491 25.48 19.51 4.00
C SER A 491 24.23 20.22 4.56
N VAL A 492 23.10 19.51 4.70
CA VAL A 492 21.88 20.01 5.36
C VAL A 492 22.17 20.49 6.78
N PHE A 493 23.12 19.84 7.46
CA PHE A 493 23.52 20.12 8.84
C PHE A 493 24.74 21.03 8.95
N ALA A 494 25.19 21.68 7.87
CA ALA A 494 26.43 22.47 7.88
C ALA A 494 26.47 23.62 8.90
N GLN A 495 25.34 24.00 9.49
CA GLN A 495 25.21 25.07 10.48
C GLN A 495 24.96 24.54 11.90
N TRP A 496 25.02 23.22 12.08
CA TRP A 496 24.95 22.57 13.37
C TRP A 496 26.36 22.45 13.93
N GLU A 497 26.72 23.35 14.85
CA GLU A 497 28.04 23.34 15.48
C GLU A 497 28.09 22.44 16.73
N ASP A 498 26.96 22.32 17.47
CA ASP A 498 26.85 21.58 18.75
C ASP A 498 25.85 20.39 18.73
N GLU A 499 25.24 20.09 17.57
CA GLU A 499 24.20 19.04 17.48
C GLU A 499 24.75 17.66 17.09
N GLU A 500 24.03 16.62 17.49
CA GLU A 500 24.44 15.24 17.24
C GLU A 500 24.05 14.78 15.84
N ILE A 501 25.07 14.61 15.00
CA ILE A 501 24.92 14.10 13.64
C ILE A 501 25.39 12.65 13.61
N TYR A 502 24.45 11.74 13.36
CA TYR A 502 24.67 10.31 13.23
C TYR A 502 24.71 9.89 11.76
N GLU A 503 25.85 9.32 11.33
CA GLU A 503 25.96 8.63 10.05
C GLU A 503 25.43 7.19 10.19
N MET A 504 24.35 6.89 9.47
CA MET A 504 23.71 5.59 9.54
C MET A 504 24.59 4.51 8.89
N LYS A 505 24.78 3.40 9.60
CA LYS A 505 25.53 2.25 9.11
C LYS A 505 24.62 1.29 8.34
N VAL A 506 25.21 0.61 7.36
CA VAL A 506 24.59 -0.50 6.63
C VAL A 506 24.30 -1.68 7.57
N LEU A 507 23.40 -2.57 7.16
CA LEU A 507 23.08 -3.78 7.92
C LEU A 507 24.28 -4.71 7.96
N ASN A 508 24.45 -5.42 9.08
CA ASN A 508 25.42 -6.50 9.16
C ASN A 508 24.93 -7.71 8.34
N SER A 509 25.82 -8.67 8.12
CA SER A 509 25.56 -9.85 7.30
C SER A 509 24.37 -10.70 7.77
N GLU A 510 24.18 -10.86 9.07
CA GLU A 510 23.09 -11.67 9.64
C GLU A 510 21.74 -10.98 9.46
N ASP A 511 21.64 -9.71 9.86
CA ASP A 511 20.44 -8.89 9.68
C ASP A 511 20.08 -8.74 8.19
N SER A 512 21.10 -8.64 7.33
CA SER A 512 20.90 -8.59 5.88
C SER A 512 20.30 -9.88 5.34
N LEU A 513 20.77 -11.04 5.83
CA LEU A 513 20.24 -12.34 5.46
C LEU A 513 18.80 -12.51 5.94
N THR A 514 18.50 -12.10 7.18
CA THR A 514 17.15 -12.14 7.73
C THR A 514 16.21 -11.23 6.92
N LEU A 515 16.63 -9.99 6.64
CA LEU A 515 15.82 -9.06 5.85
C LEU A 515 15.58 -9.60 4.43
N PHE A 516 16.62 -10.09 3.77
CA PHE A 516 16.48 -10.69 2.44
C PHE A 516 15.54 -11.90 2.47
N SER A 517 15.71 -12.80 3.44
CA SER A 517 14.89 -14.02 3.56
C SER A 517 13.43 -13.71 3.84
N LEU A 518 13.13 -12.67 4.62
CA LEU A 518 11.76 -12.25 4.88
C LEU A 518 11.05 -11.76 3.63
N ASN A 519 11.79 -11.19 2.67
CA ASN A 519 11.26 -10.72 1.38
C ASN A 519 11.24 -11.82 0.32
N ALA A 520 12.24 -12.71 0.28
CA ALA A 520 12.34 -13.80 -0.69
C ALA A 520 11.47 -15.02 -0.34
N PHE A 521 11.35 -15.35 0.95
CA PHE A 521 10.75 -16.61 1.43
C PHE A 521 9.59 -16.43 2.42
N ASN A 522 9.36 -15.21 2.93
CA ASN A 522 8.51 -14.94 4.10
C ASN A 522 8.94 -15.67 5.38
N GLN A 523 10.24 -15.92 5.54
CA GLN A 523 10.84 -16.57 6.70
C GLN A 523 12.09 -15.78 7.11
N ASP A 524 12.50 -15.88 8.37
CA ASP A 524 13.68 -15.19 8.89
C ASP A 524 15.02 -15.84 8.48
N HIS A 525 14.96 -16.95 7.75
CA HIS A 525 16.10 -17.71 7.23
C HIS A 525 15.85 -18.22 5.80
N PRO A 526 16.92 -18.57 5.06
CA PRO A 526 16.80 -19.17 3.74
C PRO A 526 16.08 -20.53 3.77
N LYS A 527 15.35 -20.84 2.69
CA LYS A 527 14.85 -22.19 2.47
C LYS A 527 15.98 -23.16 2.17
N MET A 528 15.81 -24.42 2.55
CA MET A 528 16.72 -25.51 2.21
C MET A 528 17.01 -25.55 0.71
N GLY A 529 18.30 -25.54 0.34
CA GLY A 529 18.78 -25.50 -1.05
C GLY A 529 19.07 -24.09 -1.58
N TYR A 530 18.60 -23.03 -0.92
CA TYR A 530 18.81 -21.63 -1.33
C TYR A 530 19.85 -20.90 -0.48
N GLU A 531 20.52 -21.57 0.46
CA GLU A 531 21.42 -20.94 1.44
C GLU A 531 22.59 -20.22 0.75
N ASN A 532 23.27 -20.90 -0.17
CA ASN A 532 24.43 -20.34 -0.88
C ASN A 532 24.03 -19.15 -1.76
N LEU A 533 22.93 -19.28 -2.51
CA LEU A 533 22.43 -18.21 -3.38
C LEU A 533 21.92 -17.01 -2.58
N SER A 534 21.32 -17.26 -1.41
CA SER A 534 20.90 -16.18 -0.50
C SER A 534 22.10 -15.40 0.03
N TRP A 535 23.17 -16.09 0.41
CA TRP A 535 24.42 -15.45 0.82
C TRP A 535 25.08 -14.66 -0.30
N GLU A 536 25.03 -15.17 -1.54
CA GLU A 536 25.54 -14.48 -2.71
C GLU A 536 24.76 -13.18 -3.00
N ALA A 537 23.42 -13.25 -2.94
CA ALA A 537 22.54 -12.11 -3.08
C ALA A 537 22.80 -11.06 -1.98
N VAL A 538 22.91 -11.47 -0.71
CA VAL A 538 23.21 -10.59 0.42
C VAL A 538 24.57 -9.92 0.26
N LYS A 539 25.59 -10.68 -0.15
CA LYS A 539 26.94 -10.15 -0.40
C LYS A 539 26.93 -9.10 -1.50
N TYR A 540 26.15 -9.30 -2.55
CA TYR A 540 26.00 -8.33 -3.64
C TYR A 540 25.35 -7.03 -3.18
N CYS A 541 24.33 -7.09 -2.32
CA CYS A 541 23.60 -5.92 -1.84
C CYS A 541 24.37 -5.07 -0.82
N GLU A 542 25.54 -5.52 -0.35
CA GLU A 542 26.44 -4.79 0.57
C GLU A 542 25.73 -4.22 1.82
N GLY A 543 24.72 -4.93 2.33
CA GLY A 543 23.96 -4.54 3.52
C GLY A 543 22.99 -3.38 3.32
N LEU A 544 22.67 -2.99 2.09
CA LEU A 544 21.68 -1.95 1.78
C LEU A 544 20.24 -2.50 1.87
N PRO A 545 19.41 -2.03 2.83
CA PRO A 545 18.06 -2.56 3.03
C PRO A 545 17.17 -2.51 1.80
N LEU A 546 17.19 -1.40 1.03
CA LEU A 546 16.37 -1.30 -0.17
C LEU A 546 16.78 -2.33 -1.23
N ALA A 547 18.09 -2.51 -1.46
CA ALA A 547 18.59 -3.51 -2.39
C ALA A 547 18.17 -4.92 -1.97
N LEU A 548 18.30 -5.25 -0.68
CA LEU A 548 17.91 -6.54 -0.12
C LEU A 548 16.41 -6.81 -0.28
N LYS A 549 15.56 -5.82 0.03
CA LYS A 549 14.11 -5.92 -0.12
C LYS A 549 13.71 -6.13 -1.58
N VAL A 550 14.21 -5.28 -2.49
CA VAL A 550 13.85 -5.33 -3.91
C VAL A 550 14.36 -6.62 -4.57
N LEU A 551 15.62 -7.00 -4.33
CA LEU A 551 16.17 -8.24 -4.88
C LEU A 551 15.47 -9.48 -4.29
N GLY A 552 15.23 -9.51 -2.99
CA GLY A 552 14.51 -10.61 -2.33
C GLY A 552 13.09 -10.76 -2.88
N SER A 553 12.33 -9.68 -2.96
CA SER A 553 11.00 -9.66 -3.57
C SER A 553 10.99 -10.11 -5.04
N PHE A 554 11.99 -9.71 -5.82
CA PHE A 554 12.12 -10.09 -7.23
C PHE A 554 12.42 -11.58 -7.44
N LEU A 555 13.18 -12.17 -6.53
CA LEU A 555 13.56 -13.58 -6.55
C LEU A 555 12.49 -14.48 -5.92
N ARG A 556 11.50 -13.89 -5.27
CA ARG A 556 10.38 -14.60 -4.64
C ARG A 556 9.67 -15.49 -5.65
N SER A 557 9.38 -16.72 -5.22
CA SER A 557 8.67 -17.74 -6.01
C SER A 557 9.41 -18.24 -7.26
N LYS A 558 10.67 -17.87 -7.47
CA LYS A 558 11.51 -18.39 -8.56
C LYS A 558 12.28 -19.63 -8.13
N SER A 559 12.65 -20.46 -9.10
CA SER A 559 13.49 -21.64 -8.92
C SER A 559 14.95 -21.29 -8.70
N GLU A 560 15.72 -22.24 -8.17
CA GLU A 560 17.17 -22.10 -7.91
C GLU A 560 17.96 -21.71 -9.18
N ILE A 561 17.57 -22.25 -10.34
CA ILE A 561 18.20 -21.96 -11.64
C ILE A 561 17.93 -20.51 -12.07
N GLU A 562 16.69 -20.05 -11.87
CA GLU A 562 16.32 -18.66 -12.16
C GLU A 562 17.02 -17.67 -11.23
N TRP A 563 17.25 -18.06 -9.96
CA TRP A 563 18.06 -17.28 -9.02
C TRP A 563 19.50 -17.14 -9.48
N ASP A 564 20.17 -18.25 -9.80
CA ASP A 564 21.56 -18.21 -10.29
C ASP A 564 21.66 -17.35 -11.55
N SER A 565 20.79 -17.56 -12.54
CA SER A 565 20.76 -16.76 -13.77
C SER A 565 20.59 -15.25 -13.49
N ALA A 566 19.68 -14.88 -12.59
CA ALA A 566 19.47 -13.49 -12.20
C ALA A 566 20.70 -12.87 -11.51
N LEU A 567 21.32 -13.60 -10.57
CA LEU A 567 22.53 -13.16 -9.87
C LEU A 567 23.76 -13.11 -10.77
N GLN A 568 23.88 -13.97 -11.79
CA GLN A 568 24.94 -13.84 -12.78
C GLN A 568 24.75 -12.62 -13.69
N ASN A 569 23.50 -12.27 -14.02
CA ASN A 569 23.22 -11.10 -14.86
C ASN A 569 23.49 -9.79 -14.12
N ILE A 570 23.15 -9.70 -12.84
CA ILE A 570 23.36 -8.48 -12.05
C ILE A 570 24.84 -8.14 -11.85
N LYS A 571 25.72 -9.16 -11.82
CA LYS A 571 27.17 -9.00 -11.72
C LYS A 571 27.84 -8.48 -13.00
N LYS A 572 27.16 -8.58 -14.15
CA LYS A 572 27.71 -8.15 -15.45
C LYS A 572 27.55 -6.66 -15.71
N ILE A 573 26.70 -5.97 -14.94
CA ILE A 573 26.36 -4.56 -15.18
C ILE A 573 27.36 -3.66 -14.43
N PRO A 574 28.10 -2.79 -15.13
CA PRO A 574 29.04 -1.86 -14.51
C PRO A 574 28.29 -0.63 -13.98
N ASP A 575 27.75 -0.71 -12.77
CA ASP A 575 27.09 0.39 -12.03
C ASP A 575 27.04 0.03 -10.52
N ALA A 576 26.58 0.95 -9.66
CA ALA A 576 26.46 0.69 -8.22
C ALA A 576 25.48 -0.46 -7.92
N PRO A 577 25.71 -1.29 -6.87
CA PRO A 577 24.88 -2.47 -6.58
C PRO A 577 23.37 -2.19 -6.52
N ILE A 578 22.99 -1.06 -5.90
CA ILE A 578 21.58 -0.65 -5.82
C ILE A 578 20.97 -0.36 -7.19
N GLN A 579 21.67 0.35 -8.08
CA GLN A 579 21.17 0.69 -9.42
C GLN A 579 20.99 -0.57 -10.27
N ASN A 580 21.90 -1.53 -10.12
CA ASN A 580 21.80 -2.82 -10.80
C ASN A 580 20.63 -3.66 -10.31
N VAL A 581 20.38 -3.70 -9.00
CA VAL A 581 19.21 -4.40 -8.44
C VAL A 581 17.94 -3.79 -9.00
N LEU A 582 17.79 -2.47 -8.87
CA LEU A 582 16.59 -1.79 -9.35
C LEU A 582 16.38 -2.03 -10.85
N ARG A 583 17.44 -1.92 -11.66
CA ARG A 583 17.36 -2.13 -13.12
C ARG A 583 17.02 -3.56 -13.48
N LEU A 584 17.65 -4.56 -12.85
CA LEU A 584 17.34 -5.96 -13.05
C LEU A 584 15.87 -6.25 -12.76
N THR A 585 15.33 -5.66 -11.68
CA THR A 585 13.91 -5.86 -11.33
C THR A 585 12.96 -5.25 -12.35
N TYR A 586 13.27 -4.08 -12.91
CA TYR A 586 12.52 -3.48 -14.01
C TYR A 586 12.60 -4.32 -15.29
N ASP A 587 13.80 -4.80 -15.65
CA ASP A 587 14.01 -5.64 -16.84
C ASP A 587 13.29 -6.99 -16.73
N GLY A 588 12.99 -7.46 -15.51
CA GLY A 588 12.18 -8.65 -15.30
C GLY A 588 10.65 -8.42 -15.27
N LEU A 589 10.18 -7.17 -15.43
CA LEU A 589 8.76 -6.87 -15.60
C LEU A 589 8.28 -7.20 -17.02
N ASN A 590 7.01 -7.60 -17.14
CA ASN A 590 6.37 -7.73 -18.44
C ASN A 590 6.06 -6.35 -19.05
N TYR A 591 5.64 -6.31 -20.33
CA TYR A 591 5.40 -5.05 -21.03
C TYR A 591 4.38 -4.14 -20.31
N GLU A 592 3.21 -4.67 -19.92
CA GLU A 592 2.18 -3.87 -19.23
C GLU A 592 2.65 -3.35 -17.87
N GLU A 593 3.34 -4.18 -17.09
CA GLU A 593 3.92 -3.80 -15.80
C GLU A 593 4.94 -2.66 -15.94
N ARG A 594 5.75 -2.67 -17.01
CA ARG A 594 6.70 -1.58 -17.30
C ARG A 594 5.99 -0.28 -17.63
N GLU A 595 4.97 -0.33 -18.48
CA GLU A 595 4.20 0.86 -18.85
C GLU A 595 3.48 1.46 -17.62
N ILE A 596 2.86 0.62 -16.78
CA ILE A 596 2.23 1.04 -15.52
C ILE A 596 3.28 1.66 -14.59
N PHE A 597 4.46 1.04 -14.44
CA PHE A 597 5.53 1.55 -13.59
C PHE A 597 6.01 2.93 -14.04
N LEU A 598 6.22 3.13 -15.34
CA LEU A 598 6.65 4.40 -15.90
C LEU A 598 5.57 5.48 -15.81
N ASP A 599 4.29 5.14 -15.97
CA ASP A 599 3.16 6.05 -15.76
C ASP A 599 3.07 6.50 -14.30
N ILE A 600 3.26 5.58 -13.35
CA ILE A 600 3.27 5.91 -11.92
C ILE A 600 4.42 6.87 -11.63
N ALA A 601 5.63 6.56 -12.10
CA ALA A 601 6.80 7.39 -11.87
C ALA A 601 6.62 8.80 -12.47
N CYS A 602 6.27 8.91 -13.75
CA CYS A 602 6.30 10.18 -14.48
C CYS A 602 5.03 11.02 -14.30
N PHE A 603 3.90 10.43 -13.87
CA PHE A 603 2.61 11.11 -13.87
C PHE A 603 1.80 10.89 -12.58
N PHE A 604 1.72 9.66 -12.06
CA PHE A 604 0.83 9.32 -10.94
C PHE A 604 1.48 9.24 -9.56
N LYS A 605 2.74 9.67 -9.39
CA LYS A 605 3.40 9.67 -8.07
C LYS A 605 2.61 10.54 -7.08
N GLY A 606 2.14 9.95 -5.99
CA GLY A 606 1.32 10.60 -4.96
C GLY A 606 -0.19 10.66 -5.25
N PHE A 607 -0.66 10.12 -6.37
CA PHE A 607 -2.10 10.01 -6.64
C PHE A 607 -2.75 8.90 -5.82
N LEU A 608 -4.07 8.99 -5.63
CA LEU A 608 -4.84 7.94 -4.96
C LEU A 608 -4.83 6.66 -5.80
N LYS A 609 -4.51 5.52 -5.16
CA LYS A 609 -4.41 4.21 -5.80
C LYS A 609 -5.65 3.88 -6.63
N GLU A 610 -6.84 4.02 -6.07
CA GLU A 610 -8.10 3.66 -6.73
C GLU A 610 -8.35 4.47 -8.00
N HIS A 611 -7.99 5.77 -7.98
CA HIS A 611 -8.11 6.63 -9.15
C HIS A 611 -7.17 6.17 -10.27
N VAL A 612 -5.94 5.78 -9.92
CA VAL A 612 -4.93 5.32 -10.87
C VAL A 612 -5.26 3.96 -11.45
N VAL A 613 -5.75 2.99 -10.63
CA VAL A 613 -6.25 1.68 -11.12
C VAL A 613 -7.24 1.93 -12.25
N ASN A 614 -8.29 2.69 -11.93
CA ASN A 614 -9.42 2.89 -12.82
C ASN A 614 -9.02 3.61 -14.12
N LEU A 615 -8.16 4.62 -14.03
CA LEU A 615 -7.68 5.35 -15.20
C LEU A 615 -6.87 4.45 -16.14
N LEU A 616 -5.96 3.64 -15.58
CA LEU A 616 -5.13 2.72 -16.36
C LEU A 616 -5.93 1.54 -16.91
N GLU A 617 -6.95 1.04 -16.22
CA GLU A 617 -7.91 0.06 -16.76
C GLU A 617 -8.64 0.63 -18.00
N ASN A 618 -9.06 1.89 -17.95
CA ASN A 618 -9.64 2.58 -19.10
C ASN A 618 -8.61 2.88 -20.22
N CYS A 619 -7.31 2.81 -19.93
CA CYS A 619 -6.25 2.81 -20.95
C CYS A 619 -6.09 1.44 -21.64
N GLY A 620 -6.68 0.38 -21.09
CA GLY A 620 -6.57 -0.99 -21.58
C GLY A 620 -5.49 -1.83 -20.89
N PHE A 621 -4.95 -1.38 -19.76
CA PHE A 621 -4.00 -2.16 -18.96
C PHE A 621 -4.72 -3.00 -17.90
N ASP A 622 -4.14 -4.14 -17.53
CA ASP A 622 -4.51 -4.85 -16.30
C ASP A 622 -3.90 -4.14 -15.07
N ALA A 623 -4.42 -2.95 -14.75
CA ALA A 623 -3.83 -2.07 -13.75
C ALA A 623 -3.90 -2.65 -12.33
N ALA A 624 -4.97 -3.38 -12.00
CA ALA A 624 -5.14 -4.00 -10.69
C ALA A 624 -4.07 -5.07 -10.41
N ASN A 625 -3.84 -5.98 -11.38
CA ASN A 625 -2.80 -7.00 -11.22
C ASN A 625 -1.39 -6.42 -11.42
N GLY A 626 -1.21 -5.51 -12.38
CA GLY A 626 0.05 -4.81 -12.60
C GLY A 626 0.51 -4.05 -11.35
N MET A 627 -0.37 -3.28 -10.70
CA MET A 627 -0.01 -2.59 -9.46
C MET A 627 0.23 -3.53 -8.28
N ARG A 628 -0.53 -4.63 -8.16
CA ARG A 628 -0.25 -5.65 -7.15
C ARG A 628 1.15 -6.24 -7.35
N SER A 629 1.50 -6.56 -8.59
CA SER A 629 2.80 -7.10 -8.97
C SER A 629 3.96 -6.12 -8.67
N LEU A 630 3.80 -4.84 -9.01
CA LEU A 630 4.79 -3.81 -8.67
C LEU A 630 4.97 -3.63 -7.15
N HIS A 631 3.87 -3.70 -6.40
CA HIS A 631 3.90 -3.65 -4.93
C HIS A 631 4.61 -4.88 -4.34
N ASP A 632 4.28 -6.09 -4.83
CA ASP A 632 4.89 -7.34 -4.36
C ASP A 632 6.40 -7.40 -4.65
N LYS A 633 6.83 -6.75 -5.75
CA LYS A 633 8.23 -6.56 -6.13
C LYS A 633 8.93 -5.40 -5.40
N SER A 634 8.25 -4.74 -4.45
CA SER A 634 8.77 -3.60 -3.68
C SER A 634 9.18 -2.39 -4.54
N LEU A 635 8.59 -2.23 -5.74
CA LEU A 635 8.85 -1.10 -6.64
C LEU A 635 7.97 0.12 -6.33
N ILE A 636 6.80 -0.12 -5.73
CA ILE A 636 5.88 0.92 -5.25
C ILE A 636 5.41 0.57 -3.84
N ALA A 637 5.01 1.58 -3.09
CA ALA A 637 4.36 1.46 -1.79
C ALA A 637 3.02 2.20 -1.81
N ILE A 638 2.11 1.83 -0.91
CA ILE A 638 0.82 2.51 -0.73
C ILE A 638 0.76 2.99 0.72
N SER A 639 0.67 4.30 0.92
CA SER A 639 0.50 4.93 2.25
C SER A 639 -0.69 5.87 2.19
N ASP A 640 -1.61 5.78 3.15
CA ASP A 640 -2.86 6.57 3.20
C ASP A 640 -3.63 6.58 1.87
N ASN A 641 -3.71 5.42 1.22
CA ASN A 641 -4.30 5.22 -0.12
C ASN A 641 -3.62 5.99 -1.28
N SER A 642 -2.48 6.65 -1.03
CA SER A 642 -1.65 7.32 -2.03
C SER A 642 -0.53 6.41 -2.54
N LEU A 643 -0.23 6.49 -3.84
CA LEU A 643 0.89 5.79 -4.46
C LEU A 643 2.21 6.47 -4.09
N ARG A 644 3.13 5.71 -3.54
CA ARG A 644 4.48 6.13 -3.17
C ARG A 644 5.51 5.32 -3.94
N MET A 645 6.65 5.95 -4.23
CA MET A 645 7.79 5.31 -4.87
C MET A 645 9.04 5.84 -4.20
N HIS A 646 9.93 4.94 -3.78
CA HIS A 646 11.20 5.33 -3.19
C HIS A 646 12.02 6.12 -4.21
N ASP A 647 12.75 7.15 -3.76
CA ASP A 647 13.39 8.11 -4.66
C ASP A 647 14.37 7.48 -5.63
N LEU A 648 15.24 6.56 -5.18
CA LEU A 648 16.13 5.82 -6.07
C LEU A 648 15.39 5.02 -7.16
N ILE A 649 14.18 4.50 -6.87
CA ILE A 649 13.36 3.78 -7.85
C ILE A 649 12.74 4.77 -8.84
N HIS A 650 12.26 5.90 -8.33
CA HIS A 650 11.74 7.00 -9.13
C HIS A 650 12.79 7.58 -10.06
N GLU A 651 13.99 7.91 -9.56
CA GLU A 651 15.13 8.39 -10.34
C GLU A 651 15.52 7.40 -11.44
N MET A 652 15.55 6.10 -11.13
CA MET A 652 15.78 5.07 -12.14
C MET A 652 14.70 5.10 -13.23
N ALA A 653 13.42 5.19 -12.88
CA ALA A 653 12.33 5.25 -13.83
C ALA A 653 12.45 6.47 -14.77
N LEU A 654 12.77 7.63 -14.19
CA LEU A 654 13.02 8.85 -14.96
C LEU A 654 14.23 8.69 -15.90
N GLU A 655 15.29 8.05 -15.44
CA GLU A 655 16.48 7.80 -16.26
C GLU A 655 16.22 6.79 -17.38
N ILE A 656 15.35 5.79 -17.16
CA ILE A 656 14.91 4.86 -18.20
C ILE A 656 14.22 5.63 -19.34
N VAL A 657 13.28 6.52 -19.02
CA VAL A 657 12.61 7.32 -20.05
C VAL A 657 13.56 8.33 -20.70
N ARG A 658 14.49 8.94 -19.95
CA ARG A 658 15.54 9.80 -20.54
C ARG A 658 16.41 9.03 -21.55
N LYS A 659 16.70 7.76 -21.29
CA LYS A 659 17.50 6.89 -22.18
C LYS A 659 16.77 6.45 -23.45
N GLU A 660 15.45 6.56 -23.53
CA GLU A 660 14.72 6.36 -24.80
C GLU A 660 15.23 7.32 -25.88
N SER A 661 15.52 8.57 -25.49
CA SER A 661 16.18 9.55 -26.34
C SER A 661 16.90 10.62 -25.50
N ILE A 662 18.21 10.47 -25.38
CA ILE A 662 19.03 11.33 -24.51
C ILE A 662 19.00 12.79 -24.97
N LYS A 663 19.18 13.02 -26.28
CA LYS A 663 19.35 14.37 -26.84
C LYS A 663 18.04 15.04 -27.27
N ASN A 664 17.05 14.25 -27.66
CA ASN A 664 15.85 14.73 -28.34
C ASN A 664 14.61 14.34 -27.52
N PRO A 665 14.15 15.20 -26.59
CA PRO A 665 13.03 14.89 -25.71
C PRO A 665 11.73 14.58 -26.46
N GLU A 666 11.55 15.09 -27.69
CA GLU A 666 10.36 14.88 -28.50
C GLU A 666 10.09 13.41 -28.89
N TYR A 667 11.08 12.53 -28.76
CA TYR A 667 10.96 11.09 -29.03
C TYR A 667 10.79 10.24 -27.77
N ARG A 668 10.66 10.86 -26.59
CA ARG A 668 10.40 10.15 -25.33
C ARG A 668 8.91 9.89 -25.15
N SER A 669 8.58 8.80 -24.46
CA SER A 669 7.22 8.35 -24.19
C SER A 669 6.53 9.17 -23.09
N ARG A 670 7.28 9.62 -22.08
CA ARG A 670 6.79 10.51 -21.01
C ARG A 670 7.64 11.76 -20.90
N LEU A 671 6.98 12.90 -20.65
CA LEU A 671 7.63 14.18 -20.40
C LEU A 671 7.17 14.76 -19.06
N TRP A 672 8.14 15.01 -18.18
CA TRP A 672 7.94 15.65 -16.87
C TRP A 672 8.92 16.81 -16.60
N ASP A 673 10.05 16.86 -17.32
CA ASP A 673 11.07 17.89 -17.13
C ASP A 673 10.62 19.21 -17.77
N TYR A 674 10.66 20.28 -16.98
CA TYR A 674 10.24 21.61 -17.40
C TYR A 674 10.94 22.10 -18.67
N ASN A 675 12.27 21.95 -18.76
CA ASN A 675 13.04 22.51 -19.88
C ASN A 675 12.75 21.73 -21.15
N ASP A 676 12.66 20.42 -21.03
CA ASP A 676 12.33 19.52 -22.14
C ASP A 676 10.93 19.80 -22.66
N ILE A 677 9.93 19.91 -21.78
CA ILE A 677 8.55 20.21 -22.17
C ILE A 677 8.44 21.59 -22.82
N ARG A 678 9.12 22.60 -22.25
CA ARG A 678 9.14 23.95 -22.82
C ARG A 678 9.70 23.97 -24.23
N ASP A 679 10.79 23.25 -24.50
CA ASP A 679 11.35 23.13 -25.85
C ASP A 679 10.40 22.38 -26.79
N VAL A 680 9.85 21.25 -26.35
CA VAL A 680 8.98 20.40 -27.17
C VAL A 680 7.68 21.12 -27.54
N LEU A 681 7.00 21.73 -26.56
CA LEU A 681 5.73 22.42 -26.75
C LEU A 681 5.91 23.78 -27.42
N GLY A 682 6.88 24.58 -26.97
CA GLY A 682 7.12 25.93 -27.50
C GLY A 682 7.58 25.92 -28.96
N ASN A 683 8.31 24.89 -29.39
CA ASN A 683 8.80 24.75 -30.76
C ASN A 683 8.00 23.75 -31.62
N ASN A 684 6.85 23.25 -31.14
CA ASN A 684 6.00 22.29 -31.86
C ASN A 684 6.74 21.02 -32.35
N LYS A 685 7.69 20.53 -31.55
CA LYS A 685 8.52 19.35 -31.88
C LYS A 685 7.84 18.03 -31.54
N GLY A 686 6.76 18.05 -30.76
CA GLY A 686 6.11 16.84 -30.27
C GLY A 686 5.78 15.82 -31.35
N THR A 687 6.04 14.55 -31.05
CA THR A 687 5.83 13.42 -31.95
C THR A 687 4.77 12.47 -31.39
N ASP A 688 4.42 11.44 -32.16
CA ASP A 688 3.50 10.38 -31.73
C ASP A 688 4.11 9.41 -30.70
N ALA A 689 5.41 9.55 -30.37
CA ALA A 689 6.03 8.82 -29.28
C ALA A 689 5.48 9.26 -27.91
N ILE A 690 5.09 10.52 -27.76
CA ILE A 690 4.68 11.10 -26.47
C ILE A 690 3.29 10.60 -26.08
N GLU A 691 3.21 9.92 -24.93
CA GLU A 691 1.99 9.37 -24.34
C GLU A 691 1.50 10.17 -23.14
N SER A 692 2.41 10.80 -22.39
CA SER A 692 2.05 11.62 -21.23
C SER A 692 2.91 12.87 -21.08
N ILE A 693 2.27 13.95 -20.62
CA ILE A 693 2.90 15.23 -20.32
C ILE A 693 2.39 15.72 -18.97
N MET A 694 3.30 15.96 -18.04
CA MET A 694 3.04 16.61 -16.77
C MET A 694 3.92 17.86 -16.66
N LEU A 695 3.30 19.05 -16.70
CA LEU A 695 4.00 20.33 -16.68
C LEU A 695 3.53 21.19 -15.51
N ASP A 696 4.48 21.59 -14.69
CA ASP A 696 4.32 22.68 -13.73
C ASP A 696 4.56 24.03 -14.41
N MET A 697 3.51 24.83 -14.50
CA MET A 697 3.49 26.13 -15.16
C MET A 697 3.90 27.28 -14.23
N SER A 698 4.12 27.03 -12.94
CA SER A 698 4.55 28.08 -11.98
C SER A 698 5.90 28.70 -12.33
N HIS A 699 6.73 27.96 -13.05
CA HIS A 699 8.05 28.39 -13.52
C HIS A 699 8.02 28.99 -14.93
N ILE A 700 6.84 29.20 -15.50
CA ILE A 700 6.66 29.75 -16.85
C ILE A 700 6.28 31.21 -16.77
N ASP A 701 7.16 32.09 -17.23
CA ASP A 701 6.85 33.52 -17.38
C ASP A 701 5.93 33.77 -18.60
N ASP A 702 6.20 33.13 -19.74
CA ASP A 702 5.35 33.15 -20.95
C ASP A 702 5.62 31.89 -21.81
N LEU A 703 4.61 31.01 -21.96
CA LEU A 703 4.63 29.87 -22.90
C LEU A 703 3.58 30.08 -23.99
N GLN A 704 4.05 30.34 -25.21
CA GLN A 704 3.19 30.49 -26.39
C GLN A 704 2.96 29.10 -27.00
N LEU A 705 1.75 28.57 -26.86
CA LEU A 705 1.34 27.37 -27.57
C LEU A 705 0.61 27.75 -28.86
N SER A 706 1.00 27.08 -29.94
CA SER A 706 0.34 27.24 -31.23
C SER A 706 -0.85 26.29 -31.33
N ALA A 707 -1.72 26.56 -32.30
CA ALA A 707 -2.89 25.72 -32.49
C ALA A 707 -2.57 24.28 -32.89
N ASP A 708 -1.44 24.01 -33.53
CA ASP A 708 -1.09 22.67 -33.96
C ASP A 708 -0.19 21.92 -32.96
N THR A 709 0.09 22.48 -31.77
CA THR A 709 1.09 21.92 -30.82
C THR A 709 0.86 20.45 -30.49
N PHE A 710 -0.37 20.04 -30.19
CA PHE A 710 -0.67 18.65 -29.82
C PHE A 710 -1.09 17.76 -31.00
N LYS A 711 -1.24 18.33 -32.20
CA LYS A 711 -1.80 17.64 -33.37
C LYS A 711 -0.98 16.42 -33.81
N LYS A 712 0.34 16.49 -33.65
CA LYS A 712 1.28 15.40 -33.99
C LYS A 712 1.38 14.32 -32.90
N MET A 713 0.95 14.62 -31.66
CA MET A 713 1.08 13.73 -30.51
C MET A 713 -0.09 12.75 -30.44
N SER A 714 -0.16 11.85 -31.42
CA SER A 714 -1.36 11.03 -31.63
C SER A 714 -1.62 9.95 -30.57
N ARG A 715 -0.61 9.60 -29.75
CA ARG A 715 -0.69 8.64 -28.65
C ARG A 715 -0.85 9.29 -27.28
N LEU A 716 -0.89 10.63 -27.21
CA LEU A 716 -1.06 11.36 -25.97
C LEU A 716 -2.37 10.95 -25.30
N ARG A 717 -2.27 10.39 -24.10
CA ARG A 717 -3.39 9.94 -23.29
C ARG A 717 -3.51 10.66 -21.95
N LEU A 718 -2.41 11.15 -21.40
CA LEU A 718 -2.38 11.86 -20.11
C LEU A 718 -1.81 13.26 -20.31
N LEU A 719 -2.59 14.29 -20.00
CA LEU A 719 -2.13 15.67 -20.08
C LEU A 719 -2.48 16.40 -18.79
N LYS A 720 -1.45 16.88 -18.09
CA LYS A 720 -1.58 17.65 -16.86
C LYS A 720 -0.74 18.91 -16.95
N LEU A 721 -1.41 20.05 -17.03
CA LEU A 721 -0.83 21.39 -17.05
C LEU A 721 -1.34 22.13 -15.80
N TYR A 722 -0.53 22.18 -14.76
CA TYR A 722 -0.94 22.74 -13.47
C TYR A 722 -0.04 23.89 -13.06
N ASP A 723 -0.51 24.72 -12.15
CA ASP A 723 0.30 25.80 -11.58
C ASP A 723 0.43 25.54 -10.08
N SER A 724 1.67 25.38 -9.64
CA SER A 724 2.05 25.18 -8.23
C SER A 724 2.32 26.48 -7.49
N SER A 725 1.96 27.65 -8.00
CA SER A 725 2.10 28.91 -7.26
C SER A 725 0.77 29.39 -6.67
N GLU A 726 0.81 30.05 -5.50
CA GLU A 726 -0.36 30.76 -4.94
C GLU A 726 -0.79 31.95 -5.80
N LYS A 727 0.10 32.42 -6.69
CA LYS A 727 -0.14 33.51 -7.61
C LYS A 727 -0.51 32.93 -8.97
N HIS A 728 -1.77 32.51 -9.13
CA HIS A 728 -2.30 31.99 -10.40
C HIS A 728 -1.65 32.69 -11.62
N GLY A 729 -0.72 31.99 -12.23
CA GLY A 729 0.09 32.45 -13.35
C GLY A 729 -0.82 32.80 -14.50
N LYS A 730 -0.60 33.97 -15.10
CA LYS A 730 -1.29 34.36 -16.33
C LYS A 730 -0.61 33.64 -17.48
N LEU A 731 -1.29 32.66 -18.06
CA LEU A 731 -1.01 32.29 -19.44
C LEU A 731 -1.56 33.39 -20.36
N SER A 732 -0.70 34.34 -20.73
CA SER A 732 -0.98 35.33 -21.76
C SER A 732 -0.99 34.66 -23.14
N ASN A 733 -2.12 34.71 -23.85
CA ASN A 733 -2.20 34.49 -25.31
C ASN A 733 -1.94 33.06 -25.83
N LEU A 734 -2.49 32.00 -25.22
CA LEU A 734 -2.57 30.71 -25.93
C LEU A 734 -3.45 30.80 -27.17
N GLN A 735 -2.92 30.40 -28.32
CA GLN A 735 -3.72 30.12 -29.51
C GLN A 735 -4.20 28.66 -29.44
N LEU A 736 -5.51 28.47 -29.59
CA LEU A 736 -6.28 27.22 -29.46
C LEU A 736 -5.54 25.96 -29.93
N PRO A 737 -5.11 25.03 -29.06
CA PRO A 737 -4.68 23.71 -29.52
C PRO A 737 -5.85 22.96 -30.21
N ILE A 738 -5.75 22.81 -31.52
CA ILE A 738 -6.59 22.02 -32.41
C ILE A 738 -5.98 20.60 -32.50
N GLY A 739 -6.82 19.57 -32.39
CA GLY A 739 -6.42 18.21 -32.69
C GLY A 739 -6.00 17.38 -31.48
N LEU A 740 -6.44 17.74 -30.27
CA LEU A 740 -6.36 16.86 -29.11
C LEU A 740 -7.14 15.57 -29.41
N LYS A 741 -6.40 14.49 -29.60
CA LYS A 741 -6.97 13.14 -29.73
C LYS A 741 -7.53 12.69 -28.37
N PRO A 742 -8.31 11.58 -28.31
CA PRO A 742 -9.06 11.21 -27.10
C PRO A 742 -8.14 10.94 -25.91
N LEU A 743 -8.02 11.92 -25.02
CA LEU A 743 -7.31 11.83 -23.75
C LEU A 743 -8.07 10.92 -22.79
N ARG A 744 -7.35 10.30 -21.85
CA ARG A 744 -7.91 9.63 -20.67
C ARG A 744 -7.95 10.55 -19.46
N TYR A 745 -6.91 11.38 -19.32
CA TYR A 745 -6.79 12.36 -18.26
C TYR A 745 -6.48 13.73 -18.83
N PHE A 746 -7.26 14.73 -18.45
CA PHE A 746 -7.03 16.11 -18.85
C PHE A 746 -7.16 17.04 -17.65
N GLU A 747 -6.04 17.62 -17.22
CA GLU A 747 -5.97 18.65 -16.19
C GLU A 747 -5.33 19.91 -16.75
N TRP A 748 -6.01 21.05 -16.63
CA TRP A 748 -5.48 22.35 -17.04
C TRP A 748 -5.90 23.45 -16.05
N HIS A 749 -4.95 23.95 -15.26
CA HIS A 749 -5.17 25.06 -14.34
C HIS A 749 -5.15 26.41 -15.04
N ALA A 750 -6.03 27.32 -14.64
CA ALA A 750 -6.13 28.66 -15.21
C ALA A 750 -6.30 28.65 -16.74
N TYR A 751 -7.10 27.70 -17.24
CA TYR A 751 -7.40 27.57 -18.67
C TYR A 751 -7.92 28.90 -19.23
N PRO A 752 -7.27 29.46 -20.27
CA PRO A 752 -7.46 30.86 -20.64
C PRO A 752 -8.69 31.10 -21.51
N LEU A 753 -9.30 30.05 -22.07
CA LEU A 753 -10.36 30.18 -23.06
C LEU A 753 -11.76 30.08 -22.43
N PRO A 754 -12.78 30.71 -23.05
CA PRO A 754 -14.15 30.68 -22.55
C PRO A 754 -14.88 29.34 -22.79
N THR A 755 -14.37 28.48 -23.69
CA THR A 755 -14.92 27.15 -24.00
C THR A 755 -13.81 26.22 -24.50
N LEU A 756 -14.01 24.90 -24.37
CA LEU A 756 -13.15 23.90 -25.01
C LEU A 756 -13.31 23.94 -26.55
N PRO A 757 -12.28 23.53 -27.31
CA PRO A 757 -12.32 23.49 -28.77
C PRO A 757 -13.44 22.60 -29.29
N SER A 758 -14.07 22.98 -30.41
CA SER A 758 -15.19 22.23 -31.01
C SER A 758 -14.81 20.82 -31.51
N ASN A 759 -13.52 20.58 -31.76
CA ASN A 759 -12.97 19.27 -32.13
C ASN A 759 -12.45 18.46 -30.95
N PHE A 760 -12.74 18.87 -29.71
CA PHE A 760 -12.43 18.09 -28.53
C PHE A 760 -13.26 16.79 -28.52
N CYS A 761 -12.58 15.64 -28.43
CA CYS A 761 -13.21 14.32 -28.44
C CYS A 761 -13.18 13.70 -27.04
N PRO A 762 -14.21 13.91 -26.19
CA PRO A 762 -14.22 13.41 -24.81
C PRO A 762 -14.61 11.93 -24.70
N GLU A 763 -14.72 11.20 -25.81
CA GLU A 763 -15.32 9.85 -25.83
C GLU A 763 -14.65 8.86 -24.90
N LYS A 764 -13.32 8.98 -24.73
CA LYS A 764 -12.50 8.12 -23.86
C LYS A 764 -12.05 8.82 -22.58
N LEU A 765 -12.54 10.03 -22.33
CA LEU A 765 -12.08 10.84 -21.21
C LEU A 765 -12.64 10.29 -19.90
N VAL A 766 -11.75 9.99 -18.95
CA VAL A 766 -12.10 9.46 -17.62
C VAL A 766 -12.15 10.59 -16.59
N THR A 767 -11.15 11.45 -16.63
CA THR A 767 -10.99 12.56 -15.67
C THR A 767 -10.80 13.89 -16.41
N LEU A 768 -11.65 14.86 -16.08
CA LEU A 768 -11.59 16.23 -16.56
C LEU A 768 -11.43 17.20 -15.40
N ARG A 769 -10.30 17.90 -15.32
CA ARG A 769 -10.05 18.93 -14.30
C ARG A 769 -9.64 20.25 -14.94
N ILE A 770 -10.48 21.27 -14.83
CA ILE A 770 -10.20 22.61 -15.34
C ILE A 770 -10.51 23.62 -14.23
N GLN A 771 -9.51 23.88 -13.39
CA GLN A 771 -9.67 24.69 -12.18
C GLN A 771 -9.32 26.16 -12.41
N ASN A 772 -9.92 27.07 -11.64
CA ASN A 772 -9.61 28.52 -11.60
C ASN A 772 -9.55 29.18 -13.00
N SER A 773 -10.43 28.75 -13.90
CA SER A 773 -10.31 29.03 -15.33
C SER A 773 -11.25 30.12 -15.82
N GLN A 774 -11.02 30.60 -17.05
CA GLN A 774 -11.85 31.62 -17.72
C GLN A 774 -13.08 31.05 -18.44
N LEU A 775 -13.36 29.76 -18.25
CA LEU A 775 -14.48 29.06 -18.86
C LEU A 775 -15.81 29.75 -18.55
N ALA A 776 -16.57 30.07 -19.60
CA ALA A 776 -17.96 30.50 -19.53
C ALA A 776 -18.92 29.35 -19.82
N ARG A 777 -18.51 28.43 -20.70
CA ARG A 777 -19.19 27.17 -21.08
C ARG A 777 -18.15 26.08 -21.25
N LEU A 778 -18.52 24.82 -21.03
CA LEU A 778 -17.57 23.71 -21.19
C LEU A 778 -17.38 23.31 -22.66
N TRP A 779 -18.47 22.92 -23.33
CA TRP A 779 -18.52 22.59 -24.77
C TRP A 779 -19.96 22.71 -25.28
N ASP A 780 -20.12 22.73 -26.61
CA ASP A 780 -21.42 22.76 -27.27
C ASP A 780 -21.96 21.35 -27.57
N GLY A 781 -23.28 21.22 -27.54
CA GLY A 781 -24.00 20.02 -27.92
C GLY A 781 -23.86 18.84 -26.95
N LYS A 782 -24.40 17.69 -27.36
CA LYS A 782 -24.44 16.48 -26.55
C LYS A 782 -23.25 15.57 -26.87
N GLN A 783 -22.30 15.53 -25.95
CA GLN A 783 -21.07 14.74 -26.08
C GLN A 783 -21.27 13.27 -25.67
N ASN A 784 -20.46 12.37 -26.22
CA ASN A 784 -20.38 10.99 -25.76
C ASN A 784 -19.35 10.91 -24.62
N LEU A 785 -19.77 10.47 -23.43
CA LEU A 785 -19.00 10.60 -22.18
C LEU A 785 -19.02 9.29 -21.38
N VAL A 786 -19.05 8.14 -22.05
CA VAL A 786 -19.31 6.83 -21.41
C VAL A 786 -18.31 6.54 -20.29
N ASP A 787 -17.03 6.87 -20.53
CA ASP A 787 -15.93 6.55 -19.62
C ASP A 787 -15.69 7.64 -18.57
N LEU A 788 -16.39 8.78 -18.67
CA LEU A 788 -16.20 9.93 -17.79
C LEU A 788 -16.68 9.63 -16.37
N GLU A 789 -15.77 9.73 -15.41
CA GLU A 789 -16.01 9.45 -13.99
C GLU A 789 -15.89 10.68 -13.11
N GLU A 790 -15.03 11.63 -13.47
CA GLU A 790 -14.77 12.82 -12.66
C GLU A 790 -14.76 14.10 -13.51
N VAL A 791 -15.47 15.12 -13.03
CA VAL A 791 -15.43 16.49 -13.55
C VAL A 791 -15.13 17.45 -12.41
N ASP A 792 -14.04 18.19 -12.50
CA ASP A 792 -13.69 19.25 -11.58
C ASP A 792 -13.52 20.58 -12.33
N LEU A 793 -14.43 21.52 -12.09
CA LEU A 793 -14.38 22.88 -12.62
C LEU A 793 -14.27 23.92 -11.48
N THR A 794 -13.74 23.51 -10.32
CA THR A 794 -13.62 24.36 -9.13
C THR A 794 -12.99 25.71 -9.44
N GLY A 795 -13.60 26.79 -8.96
CA GLY A 795 -13.10 28.15 -9.13
C GLY A 795 -13.31 28.75 -10.52
N CYS A 796 -14.07 28.11 -11.42
CA CYS A 796 -14.45 28.71 -12.71
C CYS A 796 -15.51 29.81 -12.53
N GLN A 797 -15.07 31.01 -12.13
CA GLN A 797 -15.95 32.11 -11.74
C GLN A 797 -16.85 32.64 -12.85
N LYS A 798 -16.49 32.41 -14.12
CA LYS A 798 -17.25 32.84 -15.30
C LYS A 798 -18.22 31.78 -15.83
N LEU A 799 -18.18 30.56 -15.32
CA LEU A 799 -19.00 29.46 -15.80
C LEU A 799 -20.47 29.78 -15.55
N VAL A 800 -21.28 29.83 -16.61
CA VAL A 800 -22.72 30.20 -16.51
C VAL A 800 -23.60 28.97 -16.42
N GLU A 801 -23.27 27.94 -17.19
CA GLU A 801 -24.05 26.71 -17.28
C GLU A 801 -23.17 25.47 -17.42
N LEU A 802 -23.66 24.35 -16.90
CA LEU A 802 -23.06 23.02 -17.09
C LEU A 802 -23.81 22.27 -18.22
N PRO A 803 -23.11 21.63 -19.18
CA PRO A 803 -23.75 20.93 -20.31
C PRO A 803 -24.55 19.70 -19.87
N ASP A 804 -25.32 19.10 -20.80
CA ASP A 804 -26.03 17.85 -20.56
C ASP A 804 -25.06 16.67 -20.37
N LEU A 805 -24.90 16.22 -19.13
CA LEU A 805 -24.08 15.08 -18.74
C LEU A 805 -24.85 13.74 -18.74
N SER A 806 -26.05 13.66 -19.31
CA SER A 806 -26.89 12.43 -19.26
C SER A 806 -26.24 11.19 -19.88
N LYS A 807 -25.25 11.35 -20.77
CA LYS A 807 -24.48 10.24 -21.36
C LYS A 807 -23.30 9.79 -20.48
N ALA A 808 -22.94 10.55 -19.45
CA ALA A 808 -21.87 10.22 -18.50
C ALA A 808 -22.35 9.22 -17.45
N LYS A 809 -22.66 7.99 -17.90
CA LYS A 809 -23.25 6.95 -17.04
C LYS A 809 -22.32 6.48 -15.92
N ASN A 810 -21.01 6.68 -16.08
CA ASN A 810 -19.98 6.32 -15.11
C ASN A 810 -19.56 7.47 -14.19
N LEU A 811 -20.17 8.65 -14.31
CA LEU A 811 -19.81 9.83 -13.51
C LEU A 811 -20.05 9.59 -12.02
N LYS A 812 -18.99 9.71 -11.23
CA LYS A 812 -18.94 9.50 -9.77
C LYS A 812 -18.85 10.81 -9.00
N SER A 813 -18.08 11.79 -9.49
CA SER A 813 -17.88 13.06 -8.79
C SER A 813 -17.95 14.26 -9.73
N VAL A 814 -18.60 15.32 -9.25
CA VAL A 814 -18.65 16.62 -9.91
C VAL A 814 -18.33 17.73 -8.91
N HIS A 815 -17.24 18.45 -9.14
CA HIS A 815 -16.78 19.55 -8.31
C HIS A 815 -16.96 20.88 -9.04
N LEU A 816 -17.79 21.76 -8.48
CA LEU A 816 -18.14 23.07 -9.03
C LEU A 816 -18.01 24.17 -7.96
N SER A 817 -17.26 23.91 -6.89
CA SER A 817 -17.16 24.88 -5.80
C SER A 817 -16.55 26.21 -6.28
N ASN A 818 -17.00 27.32 -5.71
CA ASN A 818 -16.62 28.69 -6.08
C ASN A 818 -16.94 29.09 -7.54
N CYS A 819 -17.80 28.38 -8.26
CA CYS A 819 -18.33 28.78 -9.57
C CYS A 819 -19.42 29.85 -9.41
N ARG A 820 -19.02 31.08 -9.04
CA ARG A 820 -19.94 32.15 -8.63
C ARG A 820 -20.95 32.60 -9.69
N SER A 821 -20.66 32.42 -10.98
CA SER A 821 -21.58 32.80 -12.06
C SER A 821 -22.52 31.67 -12.50
N LEU A 822 -22.38 30.48 -11.93
CA LEU A 822 -23.15 29.31 -12.34
C LEU A 822 -24.62 29.51 -11.96
N ALA A 823 -25.45 29.71 -12.99
CA ALA A 823 -26.88 29.95 -12.83
C ALA A 823 -27.70 28.68 -13.02
N HIS A 824 -27.23 27.80 -13.92
CA HIS A 824 -27.97 26.61 -14.33
C HIS A 824 -27.08 25.37 -14.34
N VAL A 825 -27.56 24.31 -13.70
CA VAL A 825 -27.00 22.96 -13.83
C VAL A 825 -28.05 22.10 -14.53
N HIS A 826 -27.66 21.41 -15.59
CA HIS A 826 -28.61 20.61 -16.34
C HIS A 826 -29.24 19.52 -15.44
N PRO A 827 -30.58 19.39 -15.36
CA PRO A 827 -31.25 18.49 -14.41
C PRO A 827 -30.83 17.02 -14.49
N SER A 828 -30.32 16.58 -15.65
CA SER A 828 -29.84 15.21 -15.85
C SER A 828 -28.74 14.80 -14.88
N ILE A 829 -27.99 15.74 -14.31
CA ILE A 829 -26.95 15.43 -13.31
C ILE A 829 -27.51 14.66 -12.11
N LEU A 830 -28.72 15.03 -11.66
CA LEU A 830 -29.38 14.39 -10.52
C LEU A 830 -29.95 13.01 -10.87
N SER A 831 -29.99 12.64 -12.16
CA SER A 831 -30.46 11.33 -12.61
C SER A 831 -29.34 10.33 -12.88
N LEU A 832 -28.08 10.71 -12.66
CA LEU A 832 -26.91 9.86 -12.89
C LEU A 832 -26.78 8.79 -11.80
N GLY A 833 -26.91 7.52 -12.20
CA GLY A 833 -27.01 6.39 -11.27
C GLY A 833 -25.74 6.03 -10.50
N LYS A 834 -24.57 6.58 -10.85
CA LYS A 834 -23.30 6.35 -10.14
C LYS A 834 -22.72 7.60 -9.46
N LEU A 835 -23.40 8.75 -9.57
CA LEU A 835 -22.92 10.00 -8.98
C LEU A 835 -22.97 9.90 -7.45
N GLU A 836 -21.81 9.98 -6.81
CA GLU A 836 -21.62 9.90 -5.36
C GLU A 836 -21.42 11.27 -4.72
N LEU A 837 -20.76 12.20 -5.43
CA LEU A 837 -20.44 13.53 -4.94
C LEU A 837 -20.84 14.62 -5.94
N LEU A 838 -21.60 15.61 -5.46
CA LEU A 838 -21.87 16.86 -6.17
C LEU A 838 -21.56 18.04 -5.25
N ASP A 839 -20.50 18.78 -5.58
CA ASP A 839 -20.06 19.96 -4.82
C ASP A 839 -20.41 21.25 -5.57
N LEU A 840 -21.27 22.05 -4.97
CA LEU A 840 -21.81 23.33 -5.43
C LEU A 840 -21.57 24.45 -4.40
N LEU A 841 -20.61 24.30 -3.50
CA LEU A 841 -20.32 25.31 -2.48
C LEU A 841 -19.97 26.67 -3.13
N ASN A 842 -20.51 27.76 -2.59
CA ASN A 842 -20.28 29.13 -3.07
C ASN A 842 -20.71 29.39 -4.54
N CYS A 843 -21.65 28.62 -5.08
CA CYS A 843 -22.33 28.89 -6.35
C CYS A 843 -23.48 29.90 -6.16
N ILE A 844 -23.14 31.17 -5.90
CA ILE A 844 -24.08 32.20 -5.43
C ILE A 844 -25.21 32.58 -6.41
N LYS A 845 -25.09 32.28 -7.70
CA LYS A 845 -26.12 32.57 -8.72
C LYS A 845 -26.99 31.37 -9.06
N LEU A 846 -26.78 30.22 -8.42
CA LEU A 846 -27.51 29.00 -8.75
C LEU A 846 -28.97 29.14 -8.29
N GLU A 847 -29.89 29.32 -9.24
CA GLU A 847 -31.30 29.63 -8.93
C GLU A 847 -32.12 28.39 -8.59
N MET A 848 -31.90 27.29 -9.31
CA MET A 848 -32.65 26.05 -9.13
C MET A 848 -31.78 24.81 -9.35
N LEU A 849 -31.92 23.85 -8.45
CA LEU A 849 -31.39 22.49 -8.58
C LEU A 849 -32.55 21.51 -8.40
N GLY A 850 -33.17 21.05 -9.49
CA GLY A 850 -34.36 20.20 -9.41
C GLY A 850 -34.50 19.21 -10.56
N ASN A 851 -34.88 17.97 -10.23
CA ASN A 851 -35.27 16.92 -11.18
C ASN A 851 -36.37 16.05 -10.55
N LYS A 852 -37.26 15.46 -11.37
CA LYS A 852 -38.34 14.54 -10.93
C LYS A 852 -37.82 13.16 -10.51
N LYS A 853 -36.56 12.85 -10.80
CA LYS A 853 -35.86 11.62 -10.42
C LYS A 853 -34.53 11.98 -9.76
N HIS A 854 -34.27 11.39 -8.60
CA HIS A 854 -33.03 11.57 -7.84
C HIS A 854 -32.17 10.32 -7.92
N SER A 855 -30.85 10.51 -7.96
CA SER A 855 -29.86 9.44 -7.91
C SER A 855 -29.92 8.77 -6.54
N ARG A 856 -29.93 7.43 -6.53
CA ARG A 856 -29.86 6.64 -5.29
C ARG A 856 -28.43 6.51 -4.76
N SER A 857 -27.44 6.95 -5.52
CA SER A 857 -26.01 6.75 -5.22
C SER A 857 -25.34 8.00 -4.65
N LEU A 858 -26.03 9.15 -4.62
CA LEU A 858 -25.49 10.41 -4.12
C LEU A 858 -25.28 10.33 -2.61
N LYS A 859 -24.01 10.32 -2.19
CA LYS A 859 -23.58 10.27 -0.78
C LYS A 859 -23.36 11.68 -0.23
N HIS A 860 -22.81 12.57 -1.05
CA HIS A 860 -22.43 13.93 -0.64
C HIS A 860 -23.01 14.95 -1.62
N LEU A 861 -23.88 15.82 -1.11
CA LEU A 861 -24.36 17.00 -1.80
C LEU A 861 -23.92 18.22 -1.00
N CYS A 862 -22.94 18.96 -1.49
CA CYS A 862 -22.45 20.18 -0.85
C CYS A 862 -23.10 21.37 -1.53
N VAL A 863 -24.02 22.03 -0.83
CA VAL A 863 -24.70 23.26 -1.28
C VAL A 863 -24.52 24.30 -0.19
N ALA A 864 -24.29 25.56 -0.58
CA ALA A 864 -24.16 26.70 0.33
C ALA A 864 -25.21 27.75 -0.02
#